data_AF-G2QIQ6-F1
#
_entry.id   AF-G2QIQ6-F1
#
_cell.length_a   1.000
_cell.length_b   1.000
_cell.length_c   1.000
_cell.angle_alpha   90.00
_cell.angle_beta   90.00
_cell.angle_gamma   90.00
#
_symmetry.space_group_name_H-M   'P 1'
#
loop_
_entity.id
_entity.type
_entity.pdbx_description
1 polymer ?
#
loop_
_entity_poly.entity_id
_entity_poly.type
_entity_poly.pdbx_seq_one_letter_code
_entity_poly.pdbx_strand_id
1 'polypeptide(L)'
;MPPTRPQRAKSPEAAPTGPSRRAPRVDRHCRALHEDGSDCRARLLHASHVFCPAHHREYKRLYESYKRTEKHYSGIESKADGADDVKTTIKAKVAAGRETLRLRDQVNRRFFSFSVQNRGHVKWIMKLQSEVLALERELERELAAPEAPEAKGSASPRRPPKPQSLSPLDPAVPLSALGHLPVSSPIVVLRQASDAILTAKIKELYSISPALDDSSSLVLDDVDPGVTRELDDRDYIIRFFFRELIAQKADADVLARAARTQSINTFLRESSAEHVEGYIRFFHAFQEGRHHTLHILRDAVCDYLLIDSKSPSTTILGAGIATDDSPRRMTSRGWDLLWTNFHDIVGWWNLELFAVQFDDLVAVKALTACQRYGTGTPSEDDEDDKDNEDNRDDVSSWYVPNEDVSQESALAVLHGFIAVTKGFSDHDSPRVEAEPAFAKERQTRCYLVGRMSKQDPVARQLAQELAERIASFVVLVYDREKEGEAASALVLPAPPDANPWIGRSRTAPTNEALGSQPWTVEWSLADVLSDIGLIHSLRDRNMAKDYYEFIIIDRTPGKTFDILDAVADALSKLKGDSPFDQVFRQVIAKYVPAEERDQYLEAVAQMDFGQPTLSAPPQYLGNRVRSWDIPNSLRAILGAALQDSSRVTTLHESRLISHVAADLESHGVTARITEYEASHTCPIAVRGVDGLDDLYFHYDMGPMSERVIRGSVLDFDPSINSLTEFAEAYHRAHPNAVFAKGSIKVHYCAWPMPMLAGPRYSRLNFRTPEGRLYRWKALPFDIPLASRVWQVFVNHELNSRLPFARLQQTTLLICAENRDDAESSAKALSEIGEKHGWSFSIPPPASWLSDVKGLGLETLWEGVRAAL
;
A
#
# COMPACT_ATOMS: atom_id res chain seq x y z
N MET A 1 -35.58 40.66 37.41
CA MET A 1 -35.19 42.07 37.12
C MET A 1 -34.08 42.48 38.08
N PRO A 2 -33.12 43.30 37.62
CA PRO A 2 -31.67 43.33 37.96
C PRO A 2 -31.34 44.40 39.05
N PRO A 3 -30.09 44.91 39.29
CA PRO A 3 -28.70 44.60 38.82
C PRO A 3 -27.69 44.41 40.01
N THR A 4 -26.36 44.22 39.95
CA THR A 4 -25.27 44.83 39.14
C THR A 4 -23.95 44.04 39.32
N ARG A 5 -23.11 44.03 38.27
CA ARG A 5 -21.75 43.47 38.13
C ARG A 5 -20.71 43.90 39.20
N PRO A 6 -19.67 43.08 39.43
CA PRO A 6 -18.31 43.60 39.48
C PRO A 6 -17.35 42.93 38.48
N GLN A 7 -16.26 43.64 38.22
CA GLN A 7 -15.34 43.55 37.10
C GLN A 7 -14.39 42.35 37.17
N ARG A 8 -14.09 41.80 35.99
CA ARG A 8 -13.14 40.72 35.76
C ARG A 8 -11.73 41.32 35.65
N ALA A 9 -10.84 40.95 36.57
CA ALA A 9 -9.41 41.24 36.47
C ALA A 9 -8.75 40.30 35.44
N LYS A 10 -7.78 40.86 34.72
CA LYS A 10 -7.07 40.30 33.56
C LYS A 10 -6.20 39.09 33.95
N SER A 11 -6.31 38.01 33.17
CA SER A 11 -5.32 36.94 33.08
C SER A 11 -4.39 37.21 31.88
N PRO A 12 -3.11 36.78 31.93
CA PRO A 12 -2.13 37.06 30.88
C PRO A 12 -2.47 36.32 29.58
N GLU A 13 -2.41 37.06 28.47
CA GLU A 13 -2.54 36.56 27.10
C GLU A 13 -1.49 35.48 26.83
N ALA A 14 -1.98 34.27 26.58
CA ALA A 14 -1.23 33.25 25.88
C ALA A 14 -0.90 33.72 24.47
N ALA A 15 0.33 33.48 24.04
CA ALA A 15 0.83 33.77 22.71
C ALA A 15 -0.11 33.22 21.62
N PRO A 16 -0.33 33.94 20.51
CA PRO A 16 -1.15 33.48 19.43
C PRO A 16 -0.49 32.26 18.79
N THR A 17 -1.14 31.12 18.94
CA THR A 17 -0.90 29.94 18.12
C THR A 17 -1.08 30.35 16.66
N GLY A 18 -0.04 30.13 15.86
CA GLY A 18 -0.03 30.42 14.44
C GLY A 18 -1.20 29.75 13.70
N PRO A 19 -1.62 30.29 12.55
CA PRO A 19 -2.75 29.74 11.82
C PRO A 19 -2.38 28.33 11.34
N SER A 20 -2.96 27.32 11.97
CA SER A 20 -3.17 26.01 11.36
C SER A 20 -3.79 26.26 9.98
N ARG A 21 -3.00 26.08 8.92
CA ARG A 21 -3.48 25.98 7.53
C ARG A 21 -4.40 24.77 7.48
N ARG A 22 -5.66 24.97 7.84
CA ARG A 22 -6.74 24.01 7.62
C ARG A 22 -6.77 23.76 6.12
N ALA A 23 -6.68 22.48 5.74
CA ALA A 23 -7.11 22.02 4.43
C ALA A 23 -8.44 22.70 4.06
N PRO A 24 -8.63 23.13 2.80
CA PRO A 24 -9.84 23.83 2.39
C PRO A 24 -11.06 22.98 2.78
N ARG A 25 -12.01 23.57 3.51
CA ARG A 25 -13.29 22.94 3.81
C ARG A 25 -13.99 22.64 2.48
N VAL A 26 -13.85 21.41 2.00
CA VAL A 26 -14.53 20.92 0.80
C VAL A 26 -16.04 21.00 1.04
N ASP A 27 -16.71 21.79 0.21
CA ASP A 27 -18.11 22.09 0.35
C ASP A 27 -18.97 20.84 0.09
N ARG A 28 -19.79 20.43 1.06
CA ARG A 28 -20.50 19.13 1.09
C ARG A 28 -21.84 19.17 0.34
N HIS A 29 -21.85 19.63 -0.91
CA HIS A 29 -23.06 19.79 -1.71
C HIS A 29 -23.18 18.78 -2.84
N CYS A 30 -24.42 18.50 -3.24
CA CYS A 30 -24.78 17.62 -4.34
C CYS A 30 -24.19 18.12 -5.66
N ARG A 31 -23.53 17.24 -6.41
CA ARG A 31 -22.84 17.62 -7.65
C ARG A 31 -23.71 17.51 -8.92
N ALA A 32 -25.03 17.46 -8.77
CA ALA A 32 -25.97 17.32 -9.89
C ALA A 32 -26.53 18.69 -10.29
N LEU A 33 -26.92 18.82 -11.57
CA LEU A 33 -27.60 20.00 -12.08
C LEU A 33 -29.11 19.77 -12.13
N HIS A 34 -29.86 20.81 -11.77
CA HIS A 34 -31.30 20.88 -12.02
C HIS A 34 -31.60 20.98 -13.52
N GLU A 35 -32.86 20.82 -13.93
CA GLU A 35 -33.26 20.86 -15.35
C GLU A 35 -33.00 22.22 -16.02
N ASP A 36 -32.94 23.27 -15.22
CA ASP A 36 -32.59 24.63 -15.63
C ASP A 36 -31.06 24.88 -15.68
N GLY A 37 -30.24 23.85 -15.42
CA GLY A 37 -28.78 23.93 -15.41
C GLY A 37 -28.18 24.50 -14.13
N SER A 38 -28.98 24.78 -13.10
CA SER A 38 -28.49 25.32 -11.82
C SER A 38 -27.88 24.25 -10.92
N ASP A 39 -26.83 24.61 -10.17
CA ASP A 39 -26.16 23.72 -9.22
C ASP A 39 -27.07 23.31 -8.07
N CYS A 40 -27.12 22.01 -7.77
CA CYS A 40 -27.83 21.53 -6.60
C CYS A 40 -27.09 21.86 -5.30
N ARG A 41 -27.65 22.77 -4.49
CA ARG A 41 -27.09 23.14 -3.18
C ARG A 41 -27.48 22.20 -2.04
N ALA A 42 -28.08 21.04 -2.33
CA ALA A 42 -28.49 20.11 -1.29
C ALA A 42 -27.26 19.48 -0.61
N ARG A 43 -27.22 19.49 0.73
CA ARG A 43 -26.13 18.83 1.47
C ARG A 43 -26.21 17.31 1.34
N LEU A 44 -25.05 16.70 1.18
CA LEU A 44 -24.92 15.24 1.08
C LEU A 44 -25.10 14.60 2.47
N LEU A 45 -25.86 13.50 2.53
CA LEU A 45 -26.12 12.77 3.79
C LEU A 45 -24.87 12.04 4.30
N HIS A 46 -24.05 11.53 3.38
CA HIS A 46 -22.78 10.87 3.66
C HIS A 46 -21.70 11.42 2.73
N ALA A 47 -20.45 11.42 3.20
CA ALA A 47 -19.31 11.87 2.41
C ALA A 47 -19.05 11.00 1.17
N SER A 48 -19.49 9.74 1.18
CA SER A 48 -19.44 8.82 0.04
C SER A 48 -20.52 9.08 -1.03
N HIS A 49 -21.54 9.89 -0.72
CA HIS A 49 -22.61 10.18 -1.66
C HIS A 49 -22.22 11.30 -2.61
N VAL A 50 -22.34 11.07 -3.91
CA VAL A 50 -22.06 12.08 -4.95
C VAL A 50 -23.30 12.96 -5.21
N PHE A 51 -24.48 12.38 -5.01
CA PHE A 51 -25.77 13.01 -5.25
C PHE A 51 -26.63 12.98 -4.00
N CYS A 52 -27.50 13.97 -3.84
CA CYS A 52 -28.56 13.89 -2.84
C CYS A 52 -29.53 12.75 -3.19
N PRO A 53 -30.29 12.22 -2.21
CA PRO A 53 -31.21 11.10 -2.47
C PRO A 53 -32.27 11.36 -3.56
N ALA A 54 -32.61 12.62 -3.83
CA ALA A 54 -33.50 12.99 -4.91
C ALA A 54 -32.83 12.79 -6.27
N HIS A 55 -31.66 13.42 -6.48
CA HIS A 55 -30.89 13.31 -7.72
C HIS A 55 -30.35 11.89 -7.97
N HIS A 56 -30.04 11.12 -6.94
CA HIS A 56 -29.68 9.71 -7.11
C HIS A 56 -30.84 8.86 -7.67
N ARG A 57 -32.06 9.05 -7.14
CA ARG A 57 -33.26 8.37 -7.65
C ARG A 57 -33.61 8.80 -9.07
N GLU A 58 -33.42 10.07 -9.35
CA GLU A 58 -33.63 10.63 -10.69
C GLU A 58 -32.63 10.10 -11.71
N TYR A 59 -31.33 10.09 -11.36
CA TYR A 59 -30.27 9.46 -12.16
C TYR A 59 -30.62 8.00 -12.49
N LYS A 60 -30.97 7.21 -11.47
CA LYS A 60 -31.31 5.79 -11.65
C LYS A 60 -32.49 5.64 -12.62
N ARG A 61 -33.54 6.45 -12.46
CA ARG A 61 -34.71 6.45 -13.35
C ARG A 61 -34.38 6.81 -14.80
N LEU A 62 -33.63 7.89 -15.01
CA LEU A 62 -33.26 8.37 -16.33
C LEU A 62 -32.30 7.40 -17.03
N TYR A 63 -31.32 6.87 -16.30
CA TYR A 63 -30.39 5.87 -16.82
C TYR A 63 -31.10 4.57 -17.19
N GLU A 64 -32.02 4.07 -16.35
CA GLU A 64 -32.87 2.92 -16.69
C GLU A 64 -33.78 3.18 -17.91
N SER A 65 -34.26 4.41 -18.09
CA SER A 65 -35.04 4.82 -19.26
C SER A 65 -34.18 4.84 -20.52
N TYR A 66 -32.97 5.39 -20.42
CA TYR A 66 -31.97 5.39 -21.49
C TYR A 66 -31.64 3.94 -21.91
N LYS A 67 -31.25 3.06 -20.98
CA LYS A 67 -30.93 1.66 -21.28
C LYS A 67 -32.09 0.85 -21.85
N ARG A 68 -33.33 1.12 -21.42
CA ARG A 68 -34.52 0.50 -22.01
C ARG A 68 -34.74 0.96 -23.46
N THR A 69 -34.56 2.24 -23.74
CA THR A 69 -34.75 2.81 -25.08
C THR A 69 -33.63 2.37 -26.04
N GLU A 70 -32.38 2.29 -25.55
CA GLU A 70 -31.23 1.71 -26.27
C GLU A 70 -31.48 0.24 -26.67
N LYS A 71 -32.00 -0.57 -25.72
CA LYS A 71 -32.37 -1.96 -26.00
C LYS A 71 -33.53 -2.06 -26.99
N HIS A 72 -34.52 -1.18 -26.88
CA HIS A 72 -35.63 -1.13 -27.82
C HIS A 72 -35.16 -0.77 -29.24
N TYR A 73 -34.34 0.27 -29.38
CA TYR A 73 -33.72 0.66 -30.66
C TYR A 73 -32.94 -0.49 -31.30
N SER A 74 -32.12 -1.18 -30.50
CA SER A 74 -31.29 -2.31 -30.97
C SER A 74 -32.11 -3.54 -31.37
N GLY A 75 -33.31 -3.69 -30.82
CA GLY A 75 -34.23 -4.80 -31.13
C GLY A 75 -35.13 -4.58 -32.35
N ILE A 76 -35.11 -3.39 -32.97
CA ILE A 76 -35.86 -3.12 -34.21
C ILE A 76 -35.01 -3.59 -35.40
N GLU A 77 -35.28 -4.79 -35.92
CA GLU A 77 -34.60 -5.31 -37.11
C GLU A 77 -35.11 -4.63 -38.39
N SER A 78 -34.20 -4.17 -39.25
CA SER A 78 -34.54 -3.42 -40.47
C SER A 78 -35.03 -4.32 -41.64
N LYS A 79 -35.59 -5.49 -41.36
CA LYS A 79 -36.12 -6.40 -42.39
C LYS A 79 -37.63 -6.54 -42.20
N ALA A 80 -38.38 -5.69 -42.89
CA ALA A 80 -39.83 -5.80 -42.98
C ALA A 80 -40.22 -6.30 -44.37
N ASP A 81 -41.13 -7.29 -44.42
CA ASP A 81 -41.68 -7.87 -45.64
C ASP A 81 -42.84 -7.00 -46.15
N GLY A 82 -42.52 -5.88 -46.82
CA GLY A 82 -43.48 -5.01 -47.51
C GLY A 82 -43.20 -3.52 -47.37
N ALA A 83 -43.44 -2.73 -48.43
CA ALA A 83 -43.05 -1.31 -48.52
C ALA A 83 -43.70 -0.41 -47.43
N ASP A 84 -44.96 -0.64 -47.06
CA ASP A 84 -45.63 0.13 -45.99
C ASP A 84 -45.12 -0.25 -44.59
N ASP A 85 -44.72 -1.51 -44.39
CA ASP A 85 -44.16 -2.02 -43.12
C ASP A 85 -42.70 -1.57 -42.92
N VAL A 86 -41.96 -1.37 -44.02
CA VAL A 86 -40.62 -0.76 -44.00
C VAL A 86 -40.70 0.71 -43.54
N LYS A 87 -41.68 1.48 -44.02
CA LYS A 87 -41.82 2.92 -43.68
C LYS A 87 -42.21 3.15 -42.21
N THR A 88 -43.12 2.35 -41.68
CA THR A 88 -43.49 2.39 -40.25
C THR A 88 -42.33 1.95 -39.36
N THR A 89 -41.59 0.92 -39.78
CA THR A 89 -40.40 0.42 -39.08
C THR A 89 -39.27 1.46 -39.06
N ILE A 90 -38.98 2.12 -40.18
CA ILE A 90 -37.99 3.20 -40.25
C ILE A 90 -38.40 4.38 -39.35
N LYS A 91 -39.67 4.81 -39.38
CA LYS A 91 -40.17 5.88 -38.49
C LYS A 91 -40.03 5.52 -37.01
N ALA A 92 -40.40 4.30 -36.64
CA ALA A 92 -40.28 3.82 -35.26
C ALA A 92 -38.80 3.76 -34.81
N LYS A 93 -37.89 3.31 -35.69
CA LYS A 93 -36.45 3.25 -35.42
C LYS A 93 -35.81 4.63 -35.31
N VAL A 94 -36.19 5.59 -36.15
CA VAL A 94 -35.78 7.00 -36.03
C VAL A 94 -36.28 7.62 -34.73
N ALA A 95 -37.55 7.42 -34.37
CA ALA A 95 -38.13 7.94 -33.13
C ALA A 95 -37.44 7.36 -31.89
N ALA A 96 -37.22 6.04 -31.85
CA ALA A 96 -36.48 5.36 -30.77
C ALA A 96 -35.03 5.84 -30.70
N GLY A 97 -34.36 6.05 -31.84
CA GLY A 97 -33.00 6.56 -31.89
C GLY A 97 -32.88 8.00 -31.39
N ARG A 98 -33.79 8.89 -31.78
CA ARG A 98 -33.86 10.28 -31.27
C ARG A 98 -34.11 10.34 -29.77
N GLU A 99 -35.05 9.53 -29.27
CA GLU A 99 -35.33 9.48 -27.83
C GLU A 99 -34.14 8.91 -27.05
N THR A 100 -33.43 7.92 -27.62
CA THR A 100 -32.21 7.37 -27.02
C THR A 100 -31.12 8.45 -26.90
N LEU A 101 -30.89 9.23 -27.97
CA LEU A 101 -29.93 10.34 -27.95
C LEU A 101 -30.35 11.43 -26.95
N ARG A 102 -31.64 11.83 -26.94
CA ARG A 102 -32.18 12.84 -26.02
C ARG A 102 -32.03 12.43 -24.55
N LEU A 103 -32.38 11.19 -24.21
CA LEU A 103 -32.25 10.67 -22.85
C LEU A 103 -30.78 10.60 -22.42
N ARG A 104 -29.87 10.24 -23.34
CA ARG A 104 -28.42 10.28 -23.08
C ARG A 104 -27.95 11.69 -22.81
N ASP A 105 -28.30 12.66 -23.66
CA ASP A 105 -27.89 14.05 -23.49
C ASP A 105 -28.48 14.63 -22.19
N GLN A 106 -29.70 14.24 -21.81
CA GLN A 106 -30.30 14.61 -20.52
C GLN A 106 -29.58 13.99 -19.32
N VAL A 107 -29.15 12.73 -19.40
CA VAL A 107 -28.29 12.10 -18.38
C VAL A 107 -26.93 12.80 -18.31
N ASN A 108 -26.35 13.14 -19.46
CA ASN A 108 -25.08 13.83 -19.58
C ASN A 108 -25.08 15.22 -18.93
N ARG A 109 -26.01 16.07 -19.37
CA ARG A 109 -26.16 17.43 -18.85
C ARG A 109 -26.44 17.48 -17.35
N ARG A 110 -27.16 16.49 -16.80
CA ARG A 110 -27.67 16.57 -15.42
C ARG A 110 -26.88 15.75 -14.40
N PHE A 111 -26.27 14.64 -14.79
CA PHE A 111 -25.74 13.64 -13.84
C PHE A 111 -24.37 13.07 -14.21
N PHE A 112 -23.76 13.48 -15.32
CA PHE A 112 -22.59 12.78 -15.83
C PHE A 112 -21.28 13.51 -15.56
N SER A 113 -20.50 12.95 -14.63
CA SER A 113 -19.08 13.26 -14.45
C SER A 113 -18.25 12.05 -13.99
N PHE A 114 -18.79 10.82 -13.99
CA PHE A 114 -18.15 9.73 -13.23
C PHE A 114 -18.36 8.29 -13.72
N SER A 115 -18.53 8.04 -15.02
CA SER A 115 -18.39 6.67 -15.53
C SER A 115 -17.12 6.55 -16.36
N VAL A 116 -16.19 5.72 -15.86
CA VAL A 116 -14.93 5.32 -16.50
C VAL A 116 -15.19 4.53 -17.80
N GLN A 117 -16.43 4.11 -18.06
CA GLN A 117 -16.83 3.23 -19.16
C GLN A 117 -17.49 3.99 -20.33
N ASN A 118 -17.09 5.22 -20.60
CA ASN A 118 -17.74 6.04 -21.63
C ASN A 118 -17.08 6.01 -23.01
N ARG A 119 -15.86 5.48 -23.14
CA ARG A 119 -15.08 5.58 -24.40
C ARG A 119 -15.66 4.68 -25.49
N GLY A 120 -16.02 3.43 -25.18
CA GLY A 120 -16.81 2.59 -26.09
C GLY A 120 -18.17 3.19 -26.45
N HIS A 121 -18.78 3.95 -25.53
CA HIS A 121 -20.05 4.64 -25.73
C HIS A 121 -19.96 5.80 -26.74
N VAL A 122 -18.83 6.52 -26.84
CA VAL A 122 -18.62 7.59 -27.84
C VAL A 122 -18.78 7.05 -29.25
N LYS A 123 -18.12 5.93 -29.56
CA LYS A 123 -18.22 5.26 -30.87
C LYS A 123 -19.65 4.81 -31.16
N TRP A 124 -20.33 4.27 -30.15
CA TRP A 124 -21.73 3.85 -30.28
C TRP A 124 -22.67 5.04 -30.51
N ILE A 125 -22.50 6.18 -29.83
CA ILE A 125 -23.31 7.39 -30.02
C ILE A 125 -23.10 7.97 -31.42
N MET A 126 -21.85 8.06 -31.87
CA MET A 126 -21.55 8.55 -33.22
C MET A 126 -22.14 7.63 -34.30
N LYS A 127 -22.06 6.31 -34.08
CA LYS A 127 -22.72 5.31 -34.93
C LYS A 127 -24.24 5.51 -34.92
N LEU A 128 -24.87 5.55 -33.75
CA LEU A 128 -26.31 5.73 -33.58
C LEU A 128 -26.80 7.01 -34.28
N GLN A 129 -26.09 8.12 -34.12
CA GLN A 129 -26.44 9.38 -34.75
C GLN A 129 -26.29 9.33 -36.28
N SER A 130 -25.24 8.68 -36.79
CA SER A 130 -25.08 8.47 -38.23
C SER A 130 -26.18 7.58 -38.81
N GLU A 131 -26.60 6.54 -38.07
CA GLU A 131 -27.69 5.63 -38.45
C GLU A 131 -29.04 6.37 -38.43
N VAL A 132 -29.33 7.17 -37.41
CA VAL A 132 -30.54 8.01 -37.34
C VAL A 132 -30.57 8.99 -38.52
N LEU A 133 -29.47 9.68 -38.82
CA LEU A 133 -29.40 10.60 -39.96
C LEU A 133 -29.56 9.89 -41.31
N ALA A 134 -29.02 8.68 -41.47
CA ALA A 134 -29.19 7.88 -42.68
C ALA A 134 -30.66 7.47 -42.85
N LEU A 135 -31.29 6.97 -41.78
CA LEU A 135 -32.71 6.59 -41.76
C LEU A 135 -33.64 7.79 -41.98
N GLU A 136 -33.28 8.97 -41.50
CA GLU A 136 -34.02 10.21 -41.78
C GLU A 136 -33.97 10.58 -43.27
N ARG A 137 -32.79 10.51 -43.89
CA ARG A 137 -32.66 10.77 -45.34
C ARG A 137 -33.39 9.72 -46.17
N GLU A 138 -33.38 8.47 -45.73
CA GLU A 138 -34.13 7.38 -46.35
C GLU A 138 -35.64 7.63 -46.24
N LEU A 139 -36.11 8.01 -45.05
CA LEU A 139 -37.50 8.39 -44.82
C LEU A 139 -37.91 9.61 -45.67
N GLU A 140 -37.05 10.62 -45.81
CA GLU A 140 -37.28 11.77 -46.68
C GLU A 140 -37.35 11.39 -48.16
N ARG A 141 -36.52 10.45 -48.62
CA ARG A 141 -36.58 9.91 -50.00
C ARG A 141 -37.87 9.13 -50.24
N GLU A 142 -38.29 8.29 -49.30
CA GLU A 142 -39.54 7.54 -49.36
C GLU A 142 -40.80 8.42 -49.23
N LEU A 143 -40.67 9.60 -48.60
CA LEU A 143 -41.72 10.62 -48.57
C LEU A 143 -41.72 11.51 -49.83
N ALA A 144 -40.58 11.65 -50.49
CA ALA A 144 -40.41 12.42 -51.72
C ALA A 144 -40.55 11.59 -53.00
N ALA A 145 -40.63 10.26 -52.91
CA ALA A 145 -40.89 9.36 -54.02
C ALA A 145 -42.29 9.65 -54.59
N PRO A 146 -42.41 10.18 -55.83
CA PRO A 146 -43.71 10.34 -56.45
C PRO A 146 -44.25 8.95 -56.84
N GLU A 147 -45.50 8.67 -56.50
CA GLU A 147 -46.26 7.64 -57.19
C GLU A 147 -46.18 7.93 -58.70
N ALA A 148 -45.66 6.98 -59.48
CA ALA A 148 -45.36 7.16 -60.91
C ALA A 148 -46.65 7.03 -61.78
N PRO A 149 -46.62 7.33 -63.09
CA PRO A 149 -46.85 8.67 -63.64
C PRO A 149 -47.95 8.71 -64.72
N GLU A 150 -48.60 9.86 -64.93
CA GLU A 150 -49.16 10.22 -66.25
C GLU A 150 -48.58 11.56 -66.75
N ALA A 151 -47.69 11.40 -67.74
CA ALA A 151 -47.48 12.21 -68.94
C ALA A 151 -47.27 13.75 -68.91
N LYS A 152 -46.14 14.11 -69.57
CA LYS A 152 -45.80 15.35 -70.30
C LYS A 152 -45.16 16.51 -69.52
N GLY A 153 -43.83 16.54 -69.62
CA GLY A 153 -43.12 17.60 -70.31
C GLY A 153 -42.97 18.94 -69.59
N SER A 154 -41.92 19.08 -68.78
CA SER A 154 -41.20 20.35 -68.63
C SER A 154 -39.87 20.10 -67.91
N ALA A 155 -38.77 20.50 -68.55
CA ALA A 155 -37.46 20.54 -67.92
C ALA A 155 -37.48 21.61 -66.82
N SER A 156 -37.44 21.19 -65.56
CA SER A 156 -37.28 22.06 -64.41
C SER A 156 -35.89 21.83 -63.79
N PRO A 157 -35.15 22.88 -63.40
CA PRO A 157 -33.75 22.76 -63.01
C PRO A 157 -33.63 21.96 -61.70
N ARG A 158 -32.58 21.13 -61.63
CA ARG A 158 -32.13 20.43 -60.42
C ARG A 158 -32.14 21.40 -59.23
N ARG A 159 -33.12 21.23 -58.33
CA ARG A 159 -33.13 21.89 -57.03
C ARG A 159 -32.06 21.21 -56.16
N PRO A 160 -31.08 21.94 -55.61
CA PRO A 160 -30.08 21.35 -54.73
C PRO A 160 -30.79 20.76 -53.48
N PRO A 161 -30.19 19.74 -52.83
CA PRO A 161 -30.77 19.17 -51.62
C PRO A 161 -30.98 20.28 -50.60
N LYS A 162 -32.19 20.39 -50.03
CA LYS A 162 -32.44 21.29 -48.91
C LYS A 162 -31.50 20.86 -47.77
N PRO A 163 -30.54 21.71 -47.34
CA PRO A 163 -29.87 21.45 -46.09
C PRO A 163 -30.93 21.49 -44.98
N GLN A 164 -30.75 20.65 -43.96
CA GLN A 164 -31.49 20.72 -42.70
C GLN A 164 -31.69 22.20 -42.34
N SER A 165 -32.91 22.59 -41.96
CA SER A 165 -33.26 23.98 -41.68
C SER A 165 -32.53 24.48 -40.44
N LEU A 166 -31.25 24.79 -40.57
CA LEU A 166 -30.46 25.48 -39.57
C LEU A 166 -31.01 26.90 -39.43
N SER A 167 -31.13 27.37 -38.19
CA SER A 167 -31.57 28.73 -37.92
C SER A 167 -30.64 29.73 -38.64
N PRO A 168 -31.16 30.83 -39.21
CA PRO A 168 -30.33 31.91 -39.74
C PRO A 168 -29.35 32.50 -38.72
N LEU A 169 -29.61 32.28 -37.42
CA LEU A 169 -28.78 32.72 -36.30
C LEU A 169 -27.73 31.68 -35.87
N ASP A 170 -27.69 30.51 -36.53
CA ASP A 170 -26.75 29.44 -36.17
C ASP A 170 -25.31 29.83 -36.56
N PRO A 171 -24.33 29.73 -35.63
CA PRO A 171 -22.90 29.93 -35.87
C PRO A 171 -22.34 29.19 -37.10
N ALA A 172 -22.86 28.02 -37.45
CA ALA A 172 -22.43 27.26 -38.61
C ALA A 172 -22.91 27.83 -39.97
N VAL A 173 -23.88 28.76 -39.98
CA VAL A 173 -24.35 29.42 -41.21
C VAL A 173 -23.49 30.65 -41.49
N PRO A 174 -22.73 30.69 -42.61
CA PRO A 174 -21.86 31.82 -42.91
C PRO A 174 -22.69 33.08 -43.20
N LEU A 175 -22.19 34.25 -42.78
CA LEU A 175 -22.84 35.54 -43.05
C LEU A 175 -23.14 35.77 -44.55
N SER A 176 -22.32 35.18 -45.44
CA SER A 176 -22.54 35.21 -46.89
C SER A 176 -23.84 34.52 -47.32
N ALA A 177 -24.30 33.49 -46.61
CA ALA A 177 -25.59 32.84 -46.86
C ALA A 177 -26.78 33.76 -46.54
N LEU A 178 -26.57 34.78 -45.69
CA LEU A 178 -27.55 35.83 -45.37
C LEU A 178 -27.43 37.06 -46.28
N GLY A 179 -26.55 37.04 -47.30
CA GLY A 179 -26.31 38.17 -48.20
C GLY A 179 -27.53 38.60 -49.04
N HIS A 180 -28.60 37.80 -49.03
CA HIS A 180 -29.89 38.14 -49.63
C HIS A 180 -30.74 39.07 -48.75
N LEU A 181 -30.34 39.32 -47.50
CA LEU A 181 -31.00 40.24 -46.56
C LEU A 181 -30.26 41.58 -46.50
N PRO A 182 -30.97 42.72 -46.29
CA PRO A 182 -30.32 44.01 -46.05
C PRO A 182 -29.41 43.97 -44.82
N VAL A 183 -28.30 44.72 -44.84
CA VAL A 183 -27.36 44.83 -43.71
C VAL A 183 -28.04 45.33 -42.43
N SER A 184 -29.09 46.15 -42.56
CA SER A 184 -29.92 46.64 -41.46
C SER A 184 -31.00 45.66 -40.99
N SER A 185 -31.09 44.47 -41.58
CA SER A 185 -32.02 43.43 -41.13
C SER A 185 -31.71 43.03 -39.69
N PRO A 186 -32.71 42.96 -38.79
CA PRO A 186 -32.50 42.54 -37.40
C PRO A 186 -31.79 41.18 -37.29
N ILE A 187 -32.03 40.27 -38.25
CA ILE A 187 -31.36 38.96 -38.28
C ILE A 187 -29.86 39.10 -38.57
N VAL A 188 -29.47 39.98 -39.50
CA VAL A 188 -28.07 40.24 -39.85
C VAL A 188 -27.36 40.96 -38.70
N VAL A 189 -28.03 41.94 -38.07
CA VAL A 189 -27.50 42.67 -36.91
C VAL A 189 -27.31 41.74 -35.69
N LEU A 190 -28.31 40.91 -35.37
CA LEU A 190 -28.21 39.93 -34.28
C LEU A 190 -27.14 38.88 -34.56
N ARG A 191 -27.00 38.45 -35.82
CA ARG A 191 -25.93 37.53 -36.23
C ARG A 191 -24.55 38.15 -36.07
N GLN A 192 -24.35 39.38 -36.55
CA GLN A 192 -23.09 40.12 -36.39
C GLN A 192 -22.74 40.36 -34.93
N ALA A 193 -23.73 40.72 -34.10
CA ALA A 193 -23.53 40.86 -32.65
C ALA A 193 -23.15 39.52 -31.99
N SER A 194 -23.81 38.42 -32.37
CA SER A 194 -23.48 37.08 -31.86
C SER A 194 -22.08 36.64 -32.30
N ASP A 195 -21.67 36.93 -33.54
CA ASP A 195 -20.34 36.60 -34.05
C ASP A 195 -19.25 37.41 -33.35
N ALA A 196 -19.54 38.69 -33.04
CA ALA A 196 -18.64 39.54 -32.27
C ALA A 196 -18.46 39.03 -30.83
N ILE A 197 -19.55 38.65 -30.16
CA ILE A 197 -19.50 38.03 -28.83
C ILE A 197 -18.71 36.71 -28.86
N LEU A 198 -19.00 35.84 -29.83
CA LEU A 198 -18.29 34.58 -30.01
C LEU A 198 -16.79 34.81 -30.25
N THR A 199 -16.43 35.75 -31.11
CA THR A 199 -15.03 36.10 -31.41
C THR A 199 -14.31 36.61 -30.15
N ALA A 200 -14.96 37.47 -29.36
CA ALA A 200 -14.40 37.97 -28.10
C ALA A 200 -14.16 36.83 -27.10
N LYS A 201 -15.10 35.88 -26.99
CA LYS A 201 -14.98 34.71 -26.12
C LYS A 201 -13.92 33.73 -26.57
N ILE A 202 -13.77 33.52 -27.89
CA ILE A 202 -12.66 32.71 -28.41
C ILE A 202 -11.31 33.36 -28.08
N LYS A 203 -11.21 34.70 -28.21
CA LYS A 203 -9.99 35.43 -27.83
C LYS A 203 -9.68 35.31 -26.33
N GLU A 204 -10.71 35.38 -25.48
CA GLU A 204 -10.59 35.12 -24.04
C GLU A 204 -10.08 33.69 -23.77
N LEU A 205 -10.67 32.68 -24.41
CA LEU A 205 -10.21 31.28 -24.29
C LEU A 205 -8.74 31.12 -24.71
N TYR A 206 -8.31 31.74 -25.81
CA TYR A 206 -6.92 31.70 -26.26
C TYR A 206 -5.97 32.46 -25.32
N SER A 207 -6.43 33.50 -24.63
CA SER A 207 -5.61 34.16 -23.60
C SER A 207 -5.36 33.25 -22.38
N ILE A 208 -6.30 32.34 -22.08
CA ILE A 208 -6.17 31.36 -20.99
C ILE A 208 -5.33 30.17 -21.44
N SER A 209 -5.57 29.68 -22.66
CA SER A 209 -4.90 28.50 -23.22
C SER A 209 -4.50 28.75 -24.68
N PRO A 210 -3.33 29.39 -24.91
CA PRO A 210 -2.87 29.75 -26.25
C PRO A 210 -2.74 28.55 -27.19
N ALA A 211 -2.37 27.38 -26.65
CA ALA A 211 -2.20 26.14 -27.41
C ALA A 211 -3.43 25.73 -28.23
N LEU A 212 -4.63 26.20 -27.89
CA LEU A 212 -5.86 25.91 -28.62
C LEU A 212 -6.00 26.66 -29.95
N ASP A 213 -5.25 27.75 -30.16
CA ASP A 213 -5.24 28.42 -31.46
C ASP A 213 -4.39 27.61 -32.45
N ASP A 214 -5.07 26.90 -33.34
CA ASP A 214 -4.48 26.18 -34.46
C ASP A 214 -4.69 26.90 -35.81
N SER A 215 -5.16 28.15 -35.77
CA SER A 215 -5.34 28.99 -36.96
C SER A 215 -4.20 29.97 -37.22
N SER A 216 -3.42 30.28 -36.19
CA SER A 216 -2.18 31.05 -36.27
C SER A 216 -1.00 30.20 -35.78
N SER A 217 0.19 30.48 -36.29
CA SER A 217 1.43 30.02 -35.65
C SER A 217 1.54 30.72 -34.29
N LEU A 218 1.62 29.96 -33.20
CA LEU A 218 1.68 30.48 -31.82
C LEU A 218 2.71 31.62 -31.70
N VAL A 219 2.20 32.84 -31.51
CA VAL A 219 3.00 34.00 -31.10
C VAL A 219 2.64 34.24 -29.64
N LEU A 220 3.60 34.04 -28.73
CA LEU A 220 3.46 34.48 -27.34
C LEU A 220 3.91 35.94 -27.27
N ASP A 221 3.15 36.77 -26.53
CA ASP A 221 3.37 38.21 -26.41
C ASP A 221 4.70 38.61 -25.70
N ASP A 222 5.48 37.62 -25.22
CA ASP A 222 6.68 37.84 -24.38
C ASP A 222 8.03 37.50 -25.06
N VAL A 223 8.07 37.14 -26.35
CA VAL A 223 9.32 36.94 -27.09
C VAL A 223 9.28 37.72 -28.39
N ASP A 224 10.43 38.31 -28.78
CA ASP A 224 10.65 39.19 -29.93
C ASP A 224 9.62 39.01 -31.07
N PRO A 225 8.94 40.09 -31.48
CA PRO A 225 7.90 40.03 -32.51
C PRO A 225 8.51 39.53 -33.84
N GLY A 226 8.29 38.25 -34.16
CA GLY A 226 8.78 37.62 -35.39
C GLY A 226 9.24 36.17 -35.27
N VAL A 227 9.37 35.62 -34.05
CA VAL A 227 9.75 34.21 -33.86
C VAL A 227 8.49 33.35 -33.69
N THR A 228 8.16 32.56 -34.71
CA THR A 228 7.15 31.50 -34.61
C THR A 228 7.67 30.38 -33.71
N ARG A 229 7.00 30.15 -32.58
CA ARG A 229 7.29 29.04 -31.66
C ARG A 229 6.79 27.72 -32.26
N GLU A 230 7.66 26.70 -32.28
CA GLU A 230 7.23 25.32 -32.54
C GLU A 230 6.43 24.78 -31.34
N LEU A 231 5.39 23.99 -31.62
CA LEU A 231 4.56 23.37 -30.58
C LEU A 231 5.40 22.42 -29.74
N ASP A 232 5.39 22.60 -28.42
CA ASP A 232 6.01 21.67 -27.49
C ASP A 232 5.04 20.55 -27.06
N ASP A 233 5.54 19.59 -26.27
CA ASP A 233 4.73 18.49 -25.75
C ASP A 233 3.54 18.99 -24.91
N ARG A 234 3.72 20.06 -24.12
CA ARG A 234 2.66 20.69 -23.31
C ARG A 234 1.52 21.16 -24.21
N ASP A 235 1.84 21.86 -25.29
CA ASP A 235 0.87 22.39 -26.25
C ASP A 235 0.08 21.26 -26.91
N TYR A 236 0.74 20.19 -27.35
CA TYR A 236 0.07 19.01 -27.90
C TYR A 236 -0.86 18.35 -26.87
N ILE A 237 -0.40 18.16 -25.64
CA ILE A 237 -1.20 17.55 -24.56
C ILE A 237 -2.42 18.42 -24.25
N ILE A 238 -2.30 19.75 -24.21
CA ILE A 238 -3.44 20.66 -24.02
C ILE A 238 -4.47 20.52 -25.15
N ARG A 239 -4.02 20.35 -26.40
CA ARG A 239 -4.93 20.09 -27.52
C ARG A 239 -5.62 18.73 -27.37
N PHE A 240 -4.93 17.69 -26.90
CA PHE A 240 -5.55 16.41 -26.56
C PHE A 240 -6.52 16.53 -25.39
N PHE A 241 -6.20 17.33 -24.39
CA PHE A 241 -7.04 17.61 -23.24
C PHE A 241 -8.38 18.24 -23.63
N PHE A 242 -8.37 19.18 -24.59
CA PHE A 242 -9.59 19.73 -25.15
C PHE A 242 -10.41 18.70 -25.93
N ARG A 243 -9.75 17.83 -26.70
CA ARG A 243 -10.40 16.73 -27.43
C ARG A 243 -11.04 15.73 -26.48
N GLU A 244 -10.36 15.39 -25.39
CA GLU A 244 -10.89 14.51 -24.33
C GLU A 244 -12.08 15.15 -23.62
N LEU A 245 -12.03 16.44 -23.32
CA LEU A 245 -13.18 17.17 -22.77
C LEU A 245 -14.42 17.01 -23.67
N ILE A 246 -14.25 17.17 -24.98
CA ILE A 246 -15.34 17.01 -25.94
C ILE A 246 -15.80 15.55 -25.98
N ALA A 247 -14.88 14.59 -26.12
CA ALA A 247 -15.23 13.17 -26.17
C ALA A 247 -16.02 12.73 -24.94
N GLN A 248 -15.67 13.24 -23.76
CA GLN A 248 -16.26 12.82 -22.49
C GLN A 248 -17.54 13.60 -22.14
N LYS A 249 -17.60 14.90 -22.43
CA LYS A 249 -18.67 15.79 -21.92
C LYS A 249 -19.62 16.35 -22.98
N ALA A 250 -19.33 16.19 -24.26
CA ALA A 250 -20.15 16.77 -25.32
C ALA A 250 -21.48 16.02 -25.52
N ASP A 251 -22.53 16.78 -25.80
CA ASP A 251 -23.80 16.26 -26.33
C ASP A 251 -23.59 15.66 -27.73
N ALA A 252 -24.54 14.84 -28.19
CA ALA A 252 -24.39 14.10 -29.44
C ALA A 252 -24.20 15.02 -30.66
N ASP A 253 -24.91 16.15 -30.71
CA ASP A 253 -24.77 17.14 -31.78
C ASP A 253 -23.38 17.80 -31.79
N VAL A 254 -22.86 18.17 -30.62
CA VAL A 254 -21.54 18.77 -30.44
C VAL A 254 -20.44 17.78 -30.84
N LEU A 255 -20.57 16.52 -30.41
CA LEU A 255 -19.64 15.44 -30.75
C LEU A 255 -19.61 15.17 -32.26
N ALA A 256 -20.76 15.13 -32.92
CA ALA A 256 -20.83 14.95 -34.36
C ALA A 256 -20.28 16.15 -35.15
N ARG A 257 -20.40 17.37 -34.64
CA ARG A 257 -19.69 18.53 -35.21
C ARG A 257 -18.19 18.33 -35.08
N ALA A 258 -17.70 18.07 -33.87
CA ALA A 258 -16.28 17.87 -33.58
C ALA A 258 -15.64 16.74 -34.41
N ALA A 259 -16.39 15.69 -34.73
CA ALA A 259 -15.94 14.61 -35.59
C ALA A 259 -15.80 14.97 -37.08
N ARG A 260 -16.54 15.99 -37.55
CA ARG A 260 -16.46 16.48 -38.94
C ARG A 260 -15.44 17.58 -39.11
N THR A 261 -15.18 18.36 -38.06
CA THR A 261 -14.26 19.50 -38.11
C THR A 261 -12.82 19.04 -37.93
N GLN A 262 -11.90 19.60 -38.73
CA GLN A 262 -10.47 19.21 -38.73
C GLN A 262 -9.60 20.08 -37.82
N SER A 263 -10.04 21.28 -37.44
CA SER A 263 -9.30 22.20 -36.57
C SER A 263 -10.13 22.66 -35.37
N ILE A 264 -9.45 22.94 -34.26
CA ILE A 264 -10.02 23.47 -33.02
C ILE A 264 -10.63 24.84 -33.28
N ASN A 265 -9.93 25.74 -33.99
CA ASN A 265 -10.43 27.07 -34.28
C ASN A 265 -11.69 27.06 -35.16
N THR A 266 -11.77 26.19 -36.19
CA THR A 266 -13.00 26.08 -36.99
C THR A 266 -14.15 25.56 -36.14
N PHE A 267 -13.90 24.59 -35.25
CA PHE A 267 -14.92 24.06 -34.35
C PHE A 267 -15.44 25.12 -33.36
N LEU A 268 -14.55 25.94 -32.80
CA LEU A 268 -14.93 27.03 -31.90
C LEU A 268 -15.74 28.11 -32.61
N ARG A 269 -15.39 28.46 -33.86
CA ARG A 269 -16.14 29.43 -34.67
C ARG A 269 -17.52 28.94 -35.10
N GLU A 270 -17.70 27.63 -35.23
CA GLU A 270 -18.99 26.98 -35.48
C GLU A 270 -19.78 26.69 -34.19
N SER A 271 -19.24 27.03 -33.02
CA SER A 271 -19.88 26.78 -31.72
C SER A 271 -20.72 27.97 -31.24
N SER A 272 -21.67 27.72 -30.34
CA SER A 272 -22.41 28.79 -29.66
C SER A 272 -21.54 29.47 -28.60
N ALA A 273 -21.81 30.75 -28.33
CA ALA A 273 -21.08 31.49 -27.29
C ALA A 273 -21.21 30.83 -25.90
N GLU A 274 -22.34 30.17 -25.62
CA GLU A 274 -22.57 29.42 -24.37
C GLU A 274 -21.63 28.21 -24.24
N HIS A 275 -21.37 27.48 -25.32
CA HIS A 275 -20.42 26.36 -25.31
C HIS A 275 -18.99 26.87 -25.04
N VAL A 276 -18.58 27.97 -25.70
CA VAL A 276 -17.25 28.57 -25.49
C VAL A 276 -17.08 29.09 -24.06
N GLU A 277 -18.12 29.70 -23.48
CA GLU A 277 -18.14 30.09 -22.06
C GLU A 277 -18.00 28.89 -21.11
N GLY A 278 -18.57 27.74 -21.47
CA GLY A 278 -18.36 26.48 -20.75
C GLY A 278 -16.90 26.02 -20.79
N TYR A 279 -16.24 26.15 -21.95
CA TYR A 279 -14.83 25.81 -22.10
C TYR A 279 -13.91 26.76 -21.33
N ILE A 280 -14.17 28.07 -21.35
CA ILE A 280 -13.45 29.08 -20.54
C ILE A 280 -13.48 28.70 -19.06
N ARG A 281 -14.67 28.44 -18.51
CA ARG A 281 -14.83 28.02 -17.11
C ARG A 281 -14.08 26.72 -16.79
N PHE A 282 -14.03 25.79 -17.73
CA PHE A 282 -13.28 24.54 -17.56
C PHE A 282 -11.76 24.77 -17.55
N PHE A 283 -11.23 25.61 -18.44
CA PHE A 283 -9.79 25.91 -18.47
C PHE A 283 -9.32 26.73 -17.26
N HIS A 284 -10.15 27.65 -16.75
CA HIS A 284 -9.89 28.28 -15.44
C HIS A 284 -9.85 27.25 -14.31
N ALA A 285 -10.83 26.34 -14.26
CA ALA A 285 -10.84 25.25 -13.29
C ALA A 285 -9.62 24.31 -13.42
N PHE A 286 -9.08 24.16 -14.62
CA PHE A 286 -7.87 23.39 -14.88
C PHE A 286 -6.61 24.09 -14.36
N GLN A 287 -6.45 25.40 -14.63
CA GLN A 287 -5.34 26.21 -14.09
C GLN A 287 -5.37 26.28 -12.56
N GLU A 288 -6.55 26.25 -11.94
CA GLU A 288 -6.72 26.16 -10.49
C GLU A 288 -6.44 24.74 -9.91
N GLY A 289 -6.08 23.75 -10.74
CA GLY A 289 -5.78 22.38 -10.30
C GLY A 289 -6.98 21.60 -9.75
N ARG A 290 -8.22 21.94 -10.17
CA ARG A 290 -9.42 21.29 -9.61
C ARG A 290 -9.49 19.80 -9.97
N HIS A 291 -9.64 18.92 -8.98
CA HIS A 291 -9.68 17.45 -9.12
C HIS A 291 -10.52 16.87 -10.30
N HIS A 292 -11.63 17.51 -10.66
CA HIS A 292 -12.50 17.02 -11.73
C HIS A 292 -11.97 17.28 -13.15
N THR A 293 -10.84 17.97 -13.30
CA THR A 293 -10.16 18.18 -14.59
C THR A 293 -8.98 17.20 -14.76
N LEU A 294 -8.36 16.76 -13.67
CA LEU A 294 -7.12 15.98 -13.68
C LEU A 294 -7.23 14.60 -14.37
N HIS A 295 -8.37 13.91 -14.23
CA HIS A 295 -8.57 12.63 -14.93
C HIS A 295 -8.63 12.80 -16.46
N ILE A 296 -9.07 13.97 -16.94
CA ILE A 296 -9.08 14.30 -18.37
C ILE A 296 -7.65 14.58 -18.84
N LEU A 297 -6.82 15.21 -17.99
CA LEU A 297 -5.40 15.41 -18.28
C LEU A 297 -4.65 14.08 -18.37
N ARG A 298 -4.89 13.17 -17.42
CA ARG A 298 -4.38 11.79 -17.46
C ARG A 298 -4.69 11.13 -18.79
N ASP A 299 -5.96 11.18 -19.18
CA ASP A 299 -6.48 10.58 -20.40
C ASP A 299 -5.82 11.19 -21.66
N ALA A 300 -5.64 12.51 -21.68
CA ALA A 300 -4.97 13.24 -22.74
C ALA A 300 -3.49 12.86 -22.90
N VAL A 301 -2.75 12.71 -21.80
CA VAL A 301 -1.35 12.23 -21.83
C VAL A 301 -1.28 10.82 -22.38
N CYS A 302 -2.18 9.94 -21.95
CA CYS A 302 -2.27 8.59 -22.48
C CYS A 302 -2.62 8.56 -23.98
N ASP A 303 -3.54 9.40 -24.46
CA ASP A 303 -3.85 9.51 -25.91
C ASP A 303 -2.66 10.05 -26.70
N TYR A 304 -1.96 11.05 -26.17
CA TYR A 304 -0.78 11.64 -26.79
C TYR A 304 0.31 10.59 -27.04
N LEU A 305 0.54 9.69 -26.08
CA LEU A 305 1.51 8.60 -26.23
C LEU A 305 1.06 7.50 -27.21
N LEU A 306 -0.22 7.44 -27.58
CA LEU A 306 -0.79 6.43 -28.45
C LEU A 306 -0.90 6.86 -29.92
N ILE A 307 -0.45 8.07 -30.29
CA ILE A 307 -0.58 8.63 -31.65
C ILE A 307 -0.01 7.69 -32.73
N ASP A 308 1.12 7.03 -32.45
CA ASP A 308 1.79 6.12 -33.39
C ASP A 308 1.30 4.66 -33.30
N SER A 309 0.38 4.37 -32.38
CA SER A 309 -0.11 3.01 -32.13
C SER A 309 -1.33 2.67 -33.01
N LYS A 310 -1.45 1.41 -33.43
CA LYS A 310 -2.60 0.90 -34.22
C LYS A 310 -3.87 0.66 -33.37
N SER A 311 -4.08 1.45 -32.33
CA SER A 311 -5.22 1.30 -31.42
C SER A 311 -6.51 1.80 -32.09
N PRO A 312 -7.68 1.18 -31.83
CA PRO A 312 -8.94 1.59 -32.42
C PRO A 312 -9.32 3.00 -31.94
N SER A 313 -9.24 3.98 -32.84
CA SER A 313 -9.47 5.39 -32.55
C SER A 313 -10.64 5.97 -33.34
N THR A 314 -11.13 7.13 -32.90
CA THR A 314 -12.08 7.97 -33.62
C THR A 314 -11.50 9.37 -33.77
N THR A 315 -11.64 9.97 -34.94
CA THR A 315 -11.14 11.32 -35.21
C THR A 315 -12.05 12.37 -34.60
N ILE A 316 -11.48 13.22 -33.75
CA ILE A 316 -12.13 14.38 -33.13
C ILE A 316 -11.20 15.58 -33.30
N LEU A 317 -11.69 16.66 -33.93
CA LEU A 317 -10.90 17.87 -34.21
C LEU A 317 -9.55 17.54 -34.89
N GLY A 318 -9.61 16.72 -35.94
CA GLY A 318 -8.47 16.35 -36.79
C GLY A 318 -7.49 15.31 -36.22
N ALA A 319 -7.59 14.92 -34.95
CA ALA A 319 -6.69 13.92 -34.35
C ALA A 319 -7.46 12.67 -33.87
N GLY A 320 -6.79 11.52 -33.84
CA GLY A 320 -7.37 10.27 -33.34
C GLY A 320 -7.38 10.23 -31.81
N ILE A 321 -8.55 10.02 -31.21
CA ILE A 321 -8.69 9.65 -29.80
C ILE A 321 -8.93 8.15 -29.73
N ALA A 322 -8.19 7.43 -28.89
CA ALA A 322 -8.44 6.00 -28.73
C ALA A 322 -9.82 5.74 -28.08
N THR A 323 -10.54 4.77 -28.64
CA THR A 323 -11.93 4.45 -28.24
C THR A 323 -12.05 3.06 -27.62
N ASP A 324 -10.93 2.37 -27.44
CA ASP A 324 -10.93 1.14 -26.66
C ASP A 324 -11.21 1.42 -25.18
N ASP A 325 -11.89 0.46 -24.56
CA ASP A 325 -12.03 0.39 -23.11
C ASP A 325 -10.87 -0.41 -22.49
N SER A 326 -9.84 -0.78 -23.27
CA SER A 326 -8.66 -1.47 -22.71
C SER A 326 -7.89 -0.54 -21.78
N PRO A 327 -7.39 -1.06 -20.65
CA PRO A 327 -6.76 -0.24 -19.63
C PRO A 327 -5.47 0.37 -20.19
N ARG A 328 -5.52 1.69 -20.42
CA ARG A 328 -4.35 2.46 -20.80
C ARG A 328 -3.48 2.64 -19.56
N ARG A 329 -2.26 2.14 -19.61
CA ARG A 329 -1.30 2.21 -18.51
C ARG A 329 -0.57 3.54 -18.54
N MET A 330 -0.42 4.18 -17.39
CA MET A 330 0.47 5.34 -17.26
C MET A 330 1.93 4.85 -17.23
N THR A 331 2.59 4.92 -18.38
CA THR A 331 4.00 4.52 -18.54
C THR A 331 4.95 5.53 -17.88
N SER A 332 6.23 5.16 -17.69
CA SER A 332 7.25 6.09 -17.20
C SER A 332 7.33 7.37 -18.02
N ARG A 333 7.28 7.27 -19.35
CA ARG A 333 7.21 8.44 -20.26
C ARG A 333 5.97 9.32 -20.02
N GLY A 334 4.83 8.72 -19.64
CA GLY A 334 3.62 9.48 -19.31
C GLY A 334 3.78 10.29 -18.02
N TRP A 335 4.42 9.70 -17.02
CA TRP A 335 4.78 10.39 -15.77
C TRP A 335 5.82 11.50 -16.01
N ASP A 336 6.82 11.26 -16.85
CA ASP A 336 7.82 12.26 -17.26
C ASP A 336 7.15 13.47 -17.93
N LEU A 337 6.22 13.23 -18.85
CA LEU A 337 5.47 14.29 -19.52
C LEU A 337 4.64 15.12 -18.54
N LEU A 338 3.99 14.47 -17.56
CA LEU A 338 3.23 15.17 -16.51
C LEU A 338 4.14 16.03 -15.64
N TRP A 339 5.30 15.50 -15.25
CA TRP A 339 6.26 16.23 -14.45
C TRP A 339 6.82 17.45 -15.20
N THR A 340 7.42 17.22 -16.37
CA THR A 340 8.08 18.28 -17.14
C THR A 340 7.13 19.39 -17.54
N ASN A 341 5.89 19.06 -17.91
CA ASN A 341 4.97 20.02 -18.52
C ASN A 341 3.86 20.54 -17.59
N PHE A 342 3.58 19.85 -16.47
CA PHE A 342 2.42 20.13 -15.61
C PHE A 342 2.71 20.04 -14.11
N HIS A 343 3.97 20.08 -13.65
CA HIS A 343 4.31 20.09 -12.20
C HIS A 343 3.69 21.27 -11.43
N ASP A 344 3.39 22.38 -12.13
CA ASP A 344 2.68 23.55 -11.59
C ASP A 344 1.22 23.24 -11.22
N ILE A 345 0.62 22.22 -11.83
CA ILE A 345 -0.78 21.81 -11.61
C ILE A 345 -0.85 20.47 -10.86
N VAL A 346 0.13 19.59 -11.08
CA VAL A 346 0.18 18.22 -10.56
C VAL A 346 1.19 18.16 -9.41
N GLY A 347 0.67 18.11 -8.19
CA GLY A 347 1.46 17.95 -6.97
C GLY A 347 1.53 16.50 -6.49
N TRP A 348 2.44 16.22 -5.55
CA TRP A 348 2.63 14.89 -4.97
C TRP A 348 1.34 14.27 -4.38
N TRP A 349 0.43 15.12 -3.87
CA TRP A 349 -0.81 14.72 -3.19
C TRP A 349 -1.93 14.25 -4.14
N ASN A 350 -1.80 14.43 -5.46
CA ASN A 350 -2.84 14.08 -6.43
C ASN A 350 -2.42 13.01 -7.46
N LEU A 351 -1.22 12.44 -7.30
CA LEU A 351 -0.67 11.42 -8.21
C LEU A 351 -1.57 10.18 -8.36
N GLU A 352 -2.28 9.77 -7.30
CA GLU A 352 -3.19 8.61 -7.36
C GLU A 352 -4.34 8.79 -8.35
N LEU A 353 -4.75 10.04 -8.64
CA LEU A 353 -5.80 10.33 -9.62
C LEU A 353 -5.38 10.03 -11.06
N PHE A 354 -4.07 9.98 -11.31
CA PHE A 354 -3.48 9.71 -12.62
C PHE A 354 -3.19 8.21 -12.83
N ALA A 355 -3.22 7.39 -11.78
CA ALA A 355 -3.06 5.94 -11.91
C ALA A 355 -4.34 5.29 -12.47
N VAL A 356 -4.20 4.42 -13.47
CA VAL A 356 -5.31 3.60 -13.99
C VAL A 356 -5.28 2.21 -13.36
N GLN A 357 -4.08 1.63 -13.24
CA GLN A 357 -3.83 0.39 -12.50
C GLN A 357 -2.97 0.67 -11.27
N PHE A 358 -3.02 -0.19 -10.26
CA PHE A 358 -2.19 -0.01 -9.08
C PHE A 358 -0.68 -0.06 -9.42
N ASP A 359 -0.28 -0.85 -10.42
CA ASP A 359 1.10 -0.90 -10.89
C ASP A 359 1.59 0.44 -11.46
N ASP A 360 0.69 1.29 -11.99
CA ASP A 360 1.03 2.64 -12.44
C ASP A 360 1.44 3.53 -11.25
N LEU A 361 0.72 3.40 -10.13
CA LEU A 361 1.02 4.10 -8.88
C LEU A 361 2.36 3.60 -8.28
N VAL A 362 2.59 2.30 -8.30
CA VAL A 362 3.87 1.73 -7.86
C VAL A 362 5.02 2.29 -8.71
N ALA A 363 4.85 2.38 -10.03
CA ALA A 363 5.87 2.91 -10.93
C ALA A 363 6.23 4.36 -10.61
N VAL A 364 5.25 5.26 -10.49
CA VAL A 364 5.56 6.67 -10.18
C VAL A 364 6.19 6.82 -8.81
N LYS A 365 5.66 6.15 -7.78
CA LYS A 365 6.21 6.24 -6.42
C LYS A 365 7.63 5.68 -6.34
N ALA A 366 7.93 4.62 -7.10
CA ALA A 366 9.28 4.07 -7.18
C ALA A 366 10.25 5.00 -7.92
N LEU A 367 9.82 5.63 -9.03
CA LEU A 367 10.62 6.63 -9.74
C LEU A 367 10.85 7.89 -8.89
N THR A 368 9.85 8.32 -8.11
CA THR A 368 9.97 9.39 -7.12
C THR A 368 10.97 9.04 -6.02
N ALA A 369 10.91 7.82 -5.47
CA ALA A 369 11.89 7.33 -4.50
C ALA A 369 13.31 7.24 -5.11
N CYS A 370 13.41 7.05 -6.44
CA CYS A 370 14.66 7.12 -7.18
C CYS A 370 15.09 8.56 -7.52
N GLN A 371 14.44 9.58 -6.95
CA GLN A 371 14.73 11.00 -7.15
C GLN A 371 14.61 11.50 -8.60
N ARG A 372 13.85 10.80 -9.46
CA ARG A 372 13.64 11.23 -10.86
C ARG A 372 12.84 12.54 -10.96
N TYR A 373 11.90 12.76 -10.04
CA TYR A 373 10.97 13.89 -10.06
C TYR A 373 11.28 14.91 -8.95
N GLY A 374 12.55 15.32 -8.89
CA GLY A 374 13.05 16.36 -7.99
C GLY A 374 14.01 15.82 -6.92
N THR A 375 15.12 16.54 -6.76
CA THR A 375 16.02 16.49 -5.61
C THR A 375 15.88 17.84 -4.93
N GLY A 376 15.10 17.94 -3.86
CA GLY A 376 15.02 19.17 -3.07
C GLY A 376 16.36 19.45 -2.37
N THR A 377 17.38 19.88 -3.10
CA THR A 377 18.56 20.53 -2.52
C THR A 377 18.26 22.03 -2.54
N PRO A 378 18.05 22.67 -1.37
CA PRO A 378 18.14 24.12 -1.31
C PRO A 378 19.55 24.48 -1.81
N SER A 379 19.66 25.46 -2.71
CA SER A 379 20.93 26.01 -3.13
C SER A 379 21.73 26.38 -1.88
N GLU A 380 23.00 25.97 -1.80
CA GLU A 380 23.91 26.43 -0.75
C GLU A 380 24.13 27.97 -0.79
N ASP A 381 23.67 28.63 -1.85
CA ASP A 381 23.67 30.09 -2.01
C ASP A 381 22.51 30.80 -1.28
N ASP A 382 21.53 30.09 -0.70
CA ASP A 382 20.36 30.68 -0.03
C ASP A 382 20.52 30.86 1.50
N GLU A 383 21.70 30.62 2.08
CA GLU A 383 21.91 30.84 3.52
C GLU A 383 21.96 32.32 3.93
N ASP A 384 22.18 33.23 2.97
CA ASP A 384 22.36 34.67 3.23
C ASP A 384 21.07 35.52 3.09
N ASP A 385 19.98 34.98 2.54
CA ASP A 385 18.72 35.70 2.31
C ASP A 385 17.58 35.28 3.26
N LYS A 386 17.87 35.20 4.57
CA LYS A 386 16.89 34.84 5.62
C LYS A 386 15.78 35.88 5.83
N ASP A 387 15.86 37.04 5.18
CA ASP A 387 14.91 38.15 5.37
C ASP A 387 13.95 38.37 4.19
N ASN A 388 14.04 37.57 3.12
CA ASN A 388 13.10 37.62 1.98
C ASN A 388 12.10 36.45 2.04
N GLU A 389 11.08 36.57 2.90
CA GLU A 389 9.97 35.60 3.01
C GLU A 389 9.13 35.46 1.72
N ASP A 390 9.28 36.35 0.75
CA ASP A 390 8.45 36.42 -0.45
C ASP A 390 9.06 35.75 -1.70
N ASN A 391 10.29 35.21 -1.63
CA ASN A 391 11.01 34.71 -2.81
C ASN A 391 11.57 33.27 -2.68
N ARG A 392 10.91 32.39 -1.92
CA ARG A 392 11.08 30.95 -2.11
C ARG A 392 10.32 30.54 -3.36
N ASP A 393 10.99 30.59 -4.51
CA ASP A 393 10.57 29.81 -5.66
C ASP A 393 10.61 28.32 -5.24
N ASP A 394 9.44 27.85 -4.85
CA ASP A 394 9.09 26.49 -4.45
C ASP A 394 9.55 25.54 -5.55
N VAL A 395 10.76 24.98 -5.44
CA VAL A 395 11.21 23.89 -6.33
C VAL A 395 10.31 22.70 -6.03
N SER A 396 9.18 22.67 -6.75
CA SER A 396 8.18 21.63 -6.63
C SER A 396 8.90 20.30 -6.80
N SER A 397 8.86 19.46 -5.77
CA SER A 397 9.42 18.10 -5.73
C SER A 397 8.27 17.15 -5.48
N TRP A 398 8.19 16.05 -6.23
CA TRP A 398 7.25 14.98 -5.87
C TRP A 398 7.78 14.09 -4.74
N TYR A 399 9.08 14.16 -4.43
CA TYR A 399 9.68 13.42 -3.32
C TYR A 399 9.62 14.24 -2.03
N VAL A 400 8.63 13.92 -1.20
CA VAL A 400 8.36 14.59 0.09
C VAL A 400 8.13 13.56 1.22
N PRO A 401 9.18 12.81 1.63
CA PRO A 401 9.04 11.72 2.61
C PRO A 401 8.49 12.15 3.98
N ASN A 402 8.58 13.43 4.33
CA ASN A 402 8.02 13.96 5.59
C ASN A 402 6.50 14.20 5.54
N GLU A 403 5.92 14.34 4.35
CA GLU A 403 4.49 14.65 4.15
C GLU A 403 3.72 13.48 3.52
N ASP A 404 4.36 12.74 2.62
CA ASP A 404 3.80 11.57 1.95
C ASP A 404 4.20 10.29 2.67
N VAL A 405 3.25 9.69 3.40
CA VAL A 405 3.42 8.41 4.11
C VAL A 405 3.94 7.30 3.20
N SER A 406 3.60 7.33 1.91
CA SER A 406 4.09 6.33 0.96
C SER A 406 5.60 6.42 0.75
N GLN A 407 6.22 7.58 0.95
CA GLN A 407 7.64 7.84 0.68
C GLN A 407 8.53 7.76 1.93
N GLU A 408 7.95 7.58 3.12
CA GLU A 408 8.71 7.45 4.38
C GLU A 408 9.72 6.29 4.37
N SER A 409 9.40 5.20 3.65
CA SER A 409 10.31 4.08 3.45
C SER A 409 10.48 3.79 1.97
N ALA A 410 11.56 4.33 1.39
CA ALA A 410 11.93 4.04 0.01
C ALA A 410 12.04 2.52 -0.26
N LEU A 411 12.57 1.75 0.69
CA LEU A 411 12.71 0.29 0.53
C LEU A 411 11.36 -0.41 0.36
N ALA A 412 10.34 -0.02 1.13
CA ALA A 412 8.99 -0.58 1.00
C ALA A 412 8.41 -0.29 -0.40
N VAL A 413 8.57 0.96 -0.88
CA VAL A 413 8.11 1.39 -2.21
C VAL A 413 8.81 0.63 -3.33
N LEU A 414 10.14 0.54 -3.27
CA LEU A 414 10.94 -0.18 -4.27
C LEU A 414 10.60 -1.67 -4.32
N HIS A 415 10.16 -2.25 -3.20
CA HIS A 415 9.62 -3.59 -3.16
C HIS A 415 8.16 -3.74 -3.60
N GLY A 416 7.47 -2.64 -3.92
CA GLY A 416 6.12 -2.61 -4.47
C GLY A 416 5.00 -2.40 -3.44
N PHE A 417 5.34 -2.06 -2.20
CA PHE A 417 4.37 -1.77 -1.14
C PHE A 417 4.18 -0.26 -0.97
N ILE A 418 2.95 0.22 -1.15
CA ILE A 418 2.61 1.65 -1.07
C ILE A 418 1.79 1.89 0.20
N ALA A 419 2.35 2.60 1.17
CA ALA A 419 1.62 3.04 2.35
C ALA A 419 0.63 4.16 1.99
N VAL A 420 -0.61 4.03 2.44
CA VAL A 420 -1.72 4.93 2.10
C VAL A 420 -1.98 5.92 3.21
N THR A 421 -2.00 5.42 4.44
CA THR A 421 -2.19 6.22 5.65
C THR A 421 -1.64 5.46 6.85
N LYS A 422 -1.27 6.21 7.89
CA LYS A 422 -0.81 5.67 9.17
C LYS A 422 -1.46 6.42 10.33
N GLY A 423 -1.53 5.77 11.48
CA GLY A 423 -2.05 6.35 12.71
C GLY A 423 -1.05 6.43 13.84
N PHE A 424 -1.08 7.61 14.49
CA PHE A 424 -0.41 8.07 15.71
C PHE A 424 1.13 7.97 15.72
N SER A 425 1.76 9.13 15.61
CA SER A 425 3.10 9.43 16.11
C SER A 425 3.03 10.80 16.79
N ASP A 426 2.94 10.78 18.12
CA ASP A 426 3.31 11.87 19.02
C ASP A 426 3.73 11.24 20.37
N HIS A 427 4.98 11.50 20.77
CA HIS A 427 5.60 11.14 22.07
C HIS A 427 4.73 11.64 23.26
N ASP A 428 4.58 10.99 24.43
CA ASP A 428 5.25 9.89 25.10
C ASP A 428 4.21 9.15 25.96
N SER A 429 4.31 7.81 26.03
CA SER A 429 3.76 6.97 27.11
C SER A 429 2.23 7.03 27.32
N PRO A 430 1.62 6.11 28.10
CA PRO A 430 0.31 6.37 28.68
C PRO A 430 0.40 7.63 29.54
N ARG A 431 0.06 8.80 28.97
CA ARG A 431 -0.09 10.03 29.74
C ARG A 431 -1.24 9.81 30.71
N VAL A 432 -0.90 9.67 31.99
CA VAL A 432 -1.84 9.93 33.07
C VAL A 432 -1.98 11.43 33.16
N GLU A 433 -2.96 12.00 32.46
CA GLU A 433 -3.30 13.40 32.61
C GLU A 433 -3.98 13.56 33.96
N ALA A 434 -3.27 14.17 34.92
CA ALA A 434 -3.84 14.60 36.18
C ALA A 434 -4.59 15.92 35.93
N GLU A 435 -5.85 15.81 35.51
CA GLU A 435 -6.76 16.95 35.55
C GLU A 435 -7.18 17.21 37.00
N PRO A 436 -7.48 18.47 37.40
CA PRO A 436 -7.69 18.85 38.80
C PRO A 436 -8.86 18.15 39.52
N ALA A 437 -9.66 17.33 38.81
CA ALA A 437 -10.79 16.59 39.38
C ALA A 437 -10.79 15.07 39.10
N PHE A 438 -9.95 14.57 38.18
CA PHE A 438 -9.87 13.15 37.83
C PHE A 438 -8.55 12.81 37.14
N ALA A 439 -8.10 11.57 37.34
CA ALA A 439 -7.02 10.96 36.60
C ALA A 439 -7.56 10.35 35.30
N LYS A 440 -6.91 10.62 34.17
CA LYS A 440 -7.23 10.01 32.87
C LYS A 440 -6.02 9.26 32.33
N GLU A 441 -6.20 7.99 31.99
CA GLU A 441 -5.19 7.20 31.28
C GLU A 441 -5.66 6.95 29.84
N ARG A 442 -4.78 7.21 28.88
CA ARG A 442 -5.02 6.98 27.45
C ARG A 442 -3.97 6.02 26.87
N GLN A 443 -4.42 5.09 26.04
CA GLN A 443 -3.54 4.17 25.31
C GLN A 443 -3.88 4.20 23.83
N THR A 444 -2.85 4.30 23.00
CA THR A 444 -2.94 4.27 21.53
C THR A 444 -1.99 3.23 20.96
N ARG A 445 -2.39 2.61 19.86
CA ARG A 445 -1.60 1.68 19.06
C ARG A 445 -1.32 2.32 17.69
N CYS A 446 -0.13 2.11 17.18
CA CYS A 446 0.18 2.46 15.81
C CYS A 446 -0.59 1.55 14.85
N TYR A 447 -0.97 2.09 13.70
CA TYR A 447 -1.49 1.31 12.60
C TYR A 447 -0.97 1.83 11.27
N LEU A 448 -0.87 0.94 10.30
CA LEU A 448 -0.51 1.23 8.92
C LEU A 448 -1.56 0.63 7.99
N VAL A 449 -1.99 1.42 7.01
CA VAL A 449 -2.75 0.95 5.87
C VAL A 449 -1.84 1.04 4.65
N GLY A 450 -1.65 -0.07 3.95
CA GLY A 450 -0.85 -0.10 2.73
C GLY A 450 -1.45 -1.01 1.66
N ARG A 451 -0.87 -0.96 0.48
CA ARG A 451 -1.36 -1.67 -0.70
C ARG A 451 -0.22 -2.35 -1.45
N MET A 452 -0.53 -3.50 -2.03
CA MET A 452 0.39 -4.23 -2.89
C MET A 452 -0.36 -4.88 -4.05
N SER A 453 0.25 -4.90 -5.23
CA SER A 453 -0.37 -5.43 -6.46
C SER A 453 -0.72 -6.90 -6.31
N LYS A 454 -1.90 -7.31 -6.82
CA LYS A 454 -2.28 -8.73 -6.91
C LYS A 454 -1.43 -9.50 -7.94
N GLN A 455 -0.82 -8.77 -8.86
CA GLN A 455 0.07 -9.33 -9.88
C GLN A 455 1.45 -9.64 -9.29
N ASP A 456 1.81 -9.04 -8.15
CA ASP A 456 3.06 -9.36 -7.46
C ASP A 456 2.93 -10.71 -6.73
N PRO A 457 3.76 -11.71 -7.05
CA PRO A 457 3.69 -13.04 -6.43
C PRO A 457 3.99 -13.02 -4.92
N VAL A 458 4.69 -11.99 -4.42
CA VAL A 458 5.08 -11.86 -3.01
C VAL A 458 3.94 -11.31 -2.15
N ALA A 459 2.91 -10.68 -2.73
CA ALA A 459 1.87 -10.01 -1.95
C ALA A 459 1.15 -10.95 -0.96
N ARG A 460 0.83 -12.19 -1.38
CA ARG A 460 0.23 -13.19 -0.48
C ARG A 460 1.23 -13.74 0.53
N GLN A 461 2.49 -13.89 0.14
CA GLN A 461 3.55 -14.34 1.04
C GLN A 461 3.81 -13.30 2.14
N LEU A 462 3.77 -12.01 1.80
CA LEU A 462 3.86 -10.92 2.76
C LEU A 462 2.70 -10.97 3.76
N ALA A 463 1.47 -11.17 3.27
CA ALA A 463 0.30 -11.30 4.14
C ALA A 463 0.48 -12.44 5.16
N GLN A 464 0.97 -13.59 4.71
CA GLN A 464 1.25 -14.74 5.57
C GLN A 464 2.39 -14.45 6.55
N GLU A 465 3.50 -13.89 6.08
CA GLU A 465 4.67 -13.55 6.90
C GLU A 465 4.31 -12.57 8.03
N LEU A 466 3.57 -11.52 7.72
CA LEU A 466 3.11 -10.55 8.72
C LEU A 466 2.08 -11.15 9.68
N ALA A 467 1.19 -12.03 9.18
CA ALA A 467 0.23 -12.73 10.02
C ALA A 467 0.90 -13.72 10.99
N GLU A 468 2.06 -14.29 10.63
CA GLU A 468 2.86 -15.16 11.50
C GLU A 468 3.60 -14.37 12.61
N ARG A 469 3.78 -13.05 12.45
CA ARG A 469 4.36 -12.14 13.45
C ARG A 469 3.33 -11.77 14.55
N ILE A 470 2.65 -12.79 15.09
CA ILE A 470 1.51 -12.66 16.00
C ILE A 470 1.81 -11.95 17.33
N ALA A 471 3.08 -11.86 17.76
CA ALA A 471 3.44 -11.10 18.96
C ALA A 471 3.48 -9.58 18.70
N SER A 472 3.75 -9.18 17.45
CA SER A 472 3.88 -7.78 17.05
C SER A 472 2.57 -7.23 16.52
N PHE A 473 1.92 -7.95 15.60
CA PHE A 473 0.87 -7.36 14.78
C PHE A 473 -0.49 -8.07 14.87
N VAL A 474 -1.53 -7.30 14.60
CA VAL A 474 -2.83 -7.77 14.10
C VAL A 474 -2.88 -7.37 12.63
N VAL A 475 -3.03 -8.34 11.74
CA VAL A 475 -2.96 -8.13 10.28
C VAL A 475 -4.28 -8.51 9.64
N LEU A 476 -4.80 -7.63 8.79
CA LEU A 476 -6.02 -7.84 8.02
C LEU A 476 -5.73 -7.50 6.56
N VAL A 477 -6.10 -8.40 5.64
CA VAL A 477 -5.83 -8.22 4.20
C VAL A 477 -7.11 -8.34 3.41
N TYR A 478 -7.58 -7.23 2.85
CA TYR A 478 -8.83 -7.16 2.11
C TYR A 478 -8.61 -7.30 0.60
N ASP A 479 -9.49 -8.07 -0.03
CA ASP A 479 -9.63 -8.16 -1.48
C ASP A 479 -10.81 -7.31 -1.94
N ARG A 480 -10.51 -6.15 -2.51
CA ARG A 480 -11.50 -5.13 -2.92
C ARG A 480 -12.34 -5.50 -4.14
N GLU A 481 -11.93 -6.48 -4.95
CA GLU A 481 -12.75 -6.95 -6.08
C GLU A 481 -13.95 -7.79 -5.62
N LYS A 482 -13.86 -8.39 -4.43
CA LYS A 482 -14.94 -9.18 -3.84
C LYS A 482 -15.80 -8.26 -2.98
N GLU A 483 -16.77 -7.57 -3.58
CA GLU A 483 -17.69 -6.71 -2.81
C GLU A 483 -18.63 -7.53 -1.89
N GLY A 484 -18.98 -6.98 -0.71
CA GLY A 484 -19.95 -7.55 0.25
C GLY A 484 -19.33 -8.27 1.46
N GLU A 485 -20.10 -9.12 2.15
CA GLU A 485 -19.62 -10.00 3.24
C GLU A 485 -18.50 -10.98 2.79
N ALA A 486 -18.31 -11.11 1.47
CA ALA A 486 -17.26 -11.89 0.82
C ALA A 486 -15.92 -11.14 0.64
N ALA A 487 -15.82 -9.87 1.06
CA ALA A 487 -14.56 -9.15 1.26
C ALA A 487 -13.83 -9.70 2.50
N SER A 488 -13.67 -11.02 2.58
CA SER A 488 -13.08 -11.68 3.73
C SER A 488 -11.57 -11.45 3.75
N ALA A 489 -11.03 -11.27 4.95
CA ALA A 489 -9.58 -11.23 5.16
C ALA A 489 -8.94 -12.50 4.57
N LEU A 490 -8.05 -12.36 3.59
CA LEU A 490 -7.44 -13.49 2.88
C LEU A 490 -6.53 -14.34 3.76
N VAL A 491 -6.07 -13.78 4.90
CA VAL A 491 -5.20 -14.45 5.86
C VAL A 491 -5.69 -14.08 7.26
N LEU A 492 -5.95 -15.12 8.06
CA LEU A 492 -6.33 -15.06 9.46
C LEU A 492 -5.42 -16.08 10.20
N PRO A 493 -5.02 -15.78 11.43
CA PRO A 493 -5.88 -16.21 12.53
C PRO A 493 -6.89 -15.11 12.85
N ALA A 494 -8.16 -15.49 13.03
CA ALA A 494 -9.24 -14.56 13.35
C ALA A 494 -8.78 -13.69 14.52
N PRO A 495 -8.83 -12.35 14.42
CA PRO A 495 -8.51 -11.53 15.57
C PRO A 495 -9.42 -11.97 16.73
N PRO A 496 -8.89 -12.16 17.96
CA PRO A 496 -9.70 -12.61 19.09
C PRO A 496 -10.86 -11.65 19.38
N ASP A 497 -10.71 -10.37 18.99
CA ASP A 497 -11.75 -9.36 19.01
C ASP A 497 -12.23 -9.06 17.58
N ALA A 498 -13.54 -9.15 17.34
CA ALA A 498 -14.15 -8.85 16.04
C ALA A 498 -13.92 -7.39 15.57
N ASN A 499 -13.60 -6.48 16.49
CA ASN A 499 -13.24 -5.09 16.20
C ASN A 499 -12.09 -4.63 17.12
N PRO A 500 -10.82 -4.80 16.72
CA PRO A 500 -9.68 -4.42 17.55
C PRO A 500 -9.68 -2.90 17.79
N TRP A 501 -9.46 -2.53 19.05
CA TRP A 501 -9.28 -1.13 19.44
C TRP A 501 -7.89 -0.64 19.04
N ILE A 502 -7.82 0.65 18.74
CA ILE A 502 -6.60 1.35 18.36
C ILE A 502 -6.33 2.46 19.39
N GLY A 503 -7.36 3.21 19.79
CA GLY A 503 -7.30 4.20 20.87
C GLY A 503 -8.33 3.88 21.94
N ARG A 504 -7.93 3.94 23.21
CA ARG A 504 -8.83 3.77 24.36
C ARG A 504 -8.42 4.65 25.53
N SER A 505 -9.39 5.02 26.37
CA SER A 505 -9.14 5.77 27.59
C SER A 505 -9.97 5.25 28.76
N ARG A 506 -9.50 5.53 29.97
CA ARG A 506 -10.24 5.32 31.21
C ARG A 506 -10.00 6.48 32.16
N THR A 507 -10.99 6.81 32.96
CA THR A 507 -10.95 7.94 33.90
C THR A 507 -11.35 7.48 35.29
N ALA A 508 -10.65 7.93 36.32
CA ALA A 508 -10.95 7.63 37.71
C ALA A 508 -10.75 8.87 38.60
N PRO A 509 -11.37 8.94 39.79
CA PRO A 509 -11.18 10.07 40.71
C PRO A 509 -9.73 10.19 41.23
N THR A 510 -9.01 9.08 41.29
CA THR A 510 -7.61 8.99 41.75
C THR A 510 -6.80 8.07 40.83
N ASN A 511 -5.47 8.27 40.78
CA ASN A 511 -4.57 7.41 40.00
C ASN A 511 -4.64 5.94 40.45
N GLU A 512 -4.79 5.68 41.74
CA GLU A 512 -4.88 4.34 42.31
C GLU A 512 -6.17 3.61 41.86
N ALA A 513 -7.25 4.37 41.62
CA ALA A 513 -8.52 3.83 41.15
C ALA A 513 -8.56 3.58 39.63
N LEU A 514 -7.56 4.03 38.85
CA LEU A 514 -7.52 3.79 37.40
C LEU A 514 -7.49 2.30 37.07
N GLY A 515 -6.71 1.51 37.84
CA GLY A 515 -6.50 0.09 37.61
C GLY A 515 -7.78 -0.74 37.56
N SER A 516 -8.83 -0.31 38.27
CA SER A 516 -10.11 -1.00 38.38
C SER A 516 -11.21 -0.48 37.44
N GLN A 517 -10.99 0.61 36.72
CA GLN A 517 -11.96 1.16 35.77
C GLN A 517 -11.91 0.45 34.41
N PRO A 518 -13.07 0.21 33.75
CA PRO A 518 -13.12 -0.34 32.42
C PRO A 518 -12.57 0.64 31.38
N TRP A 519 -12.07 0.10 30.27
CA TRP A 519 -11.61 0.90 29.14
C TRP A 519 -12.80 1.32 28.26
N THR A 520 -12.80 2.58 27.83
CA THR A 520 -13.68 3.11 26.79
C THR A 520 -12.89 3.19 25.48
N VAL A 521 -13.40 2.58 24.41
CA VAL A 521 -12.76 2.64 23.08
C VAL A 521 -13.09 3.99 22.43
N GLU A 522 -12.06 4.72 22.02
CA GLU A 522 -12.16 6.02 21.33
C GLU A 522 -12.00 5.86 19.80
N TRP A 523 -11.16 4.92 19.39
CA TRP A 523 -10.83 4.67 17.98
C TRP A 523 -10.63 3.17 17.74
N SER A 524 -11.21 2.65 16.67
CA SER A 524 -11.26 1.23 16.35
C SER A 524 -10.99 0.94 14.89
N LEU A 525 -10.89 -0.34 14.53
CA LEU A 525 -10.77 -0.77 13.13
C LEU A 525 -11.94 -0.26 12.27
N ALA A 526 -13.16 -0.19 12.81
CA ALA A 526 -14.31 0.34 12.08
C ALA A 526 -14.09 1.80 11.62
N ASP A 527 -13.43 2.60 12.46
CA ASP A 527 -13.10 4.00 12.15
C ASP A 527 -12.02 4.08 11.05
N VAL A 528 -11.00 3.22 11.13
CA VAL A 528 -9.97 3.10 10.07
C VAL A 528 -10.59 2.67 8.75
N LEU A 529 -11.51 1.70 8.75
CA LEU A 529 -12.22 1.27 7.54
C LEU A 529 -13.09 2.39 6.96
N SER A 530 -13.69 3.23 7.81
CA SER A 530 -14.43 4.43 7.39
C SER A 530 -13.51 5.45 6.69
N ASP A 531 -12.34 5.73 7.26
CA ASP A 531 -11.35 6.65 6.68
C ASP A 531 -10.82 6.13 5.34
N ILE A 532 -10.50 4.84 5.28
CA ILE A 532 -10.14 4.16 4.05
C ILE A 532 -11.24 4.32 2.98
N GLY A 533 -12.51 4.17 3.37
CA GLY A 533 -13.65 4.39 2.47
C GLY A 533 -13.71 5.82 1.92
N LEU A 534 -13.33 6.82 2.70
CA LEU A 534 -13.21 8.20 2.23
C LEU A 534 -12.08 8.35 1.21
N ILE A 535 -10.90 7.78 1.50
CA ILE A 535 -9.74 7.80 0.60
C ILE A 535 -10.11 7.18 -0.76
N HIS A 536 -10.79 6.03 -0.77
CA HIS A 536 -11.24 5.42 -2.03
C HIS A 536 -12.21 6.30 -2.82
N SER A 537 -13.10 7.01 -2.14
CA SER A 537 -14.09 7.86 -2.78
C SER A 537 -13.50 9.15 -3.37
N LEU A 538 -12.38 9.63 -2.82
CA LEU A 538 -11.76 10.91 -3.16
C LEU A 538 -10.52 10.78 -4.03
N ARG A 539 -9.62 9.82 -3.74
CA ARG A 539 -8.30 9.66 -4.40
C ARG A 539 -8.29 8.52 -5.40
N ASP A 540 -8.83 7.36 -5.02
CA ASP A 540 -8.66 6.13 -5.82
C ASP A 540 -9.84 5.83 -6.75
N ARG A 541 -10.79 6.76 -6.88
CA ARG A 541 -12.08 6.52 -7.53
C ARG A 541 -11.95 5.95 -8.96
N ASN A 542 -10.88 6.31 -9.66
CA ASN A 542 -10.64 5.93 -11.04
C ASN A 542 -9.58 4.84 -11.23
N MET A 543 -8.97 4.36 -10.14
CA MET A 543 -7.94 3.31 -10.18
C MET A 543 -8.59 1.93 -10.11
N ALA A 544 -8.03 0.96 -10.83
CA ALA A 544 -8.45 -0.44 -10.77
C ALA A 544 -8.26 -1.01 -9.35
N LYS A 545 -9.14 -1.94 -8.96
CA LYS A 545 -9.09 -2.64 -7.65
C LYS A 545 -8.16 -3.87 -7.69
N ASP A 546 -7.08 -3.80 -8.46
CA ASP A 546 -6.15 -4.89 -8.75
C ASP A 546 -5.04 -5.06 -7.70
N TYR A 547 -5.32 -4.66 -6.45
CA TYR A 547 -4.41 -4.69 -5.32
C TYR A 547 -5.04 -5.33 -4.07
N TYR A 548 -4.19 -5.80 -3.16
CA TYR A 548 -4.56 -6.17 -1.80
C TYR A 548 -4.37 -4.97 -0.86
N GLU A 549 -5.31 -4.78 0.05
CA GLU A 549 -5.26 -3.71 1.06
C GLU A 549 -4.91 -4.31 2.42
N PHE A 550 -3.74 -3.93 2.95
CA PHE A 550 -3.19 -4.39 4.22
C PHE A 550 -3.52 -3.38 5.30
N ILE A 551 -4.12 -3.85 6.39
CA ILE A 551 -4.27 -3.10 7.64
C ILE A 551 -3.46 -3.83 8.70
N ILE A 552 -2.42 -3.16 9.19
CA ILE A 552 -1.48 -3.71 10.17
C ILE A 552 -1.59 -2.84 11.42
N ILE A 553 -1.90 -3.45 12.56
CA ILE A 553 -2.09 -2.76 13.84
C ILE A 553 -1.09 -3.34 14.84
N ASP A 554 -0.35 -2.48 15.53
CA ASP A 554 0.52 -2.91 16.61
C ASP A 554 -0.27 -3.46 17.80
N ARG A 555 0.21 -4.57 18.37
CA ARG A 555 -0.38 -5.12 19.59
C ARG A 555 0.02 -4.33 20.84
N THR A 556 1.24 -3.81 20.85
CA THR A 556 1.82 -3.10 21.99
C THR A 556 1.47 -1.61 21.91
N PRO A 557 0.70 -1.06 22.86
CA PRO A 557 0.40 0.36 22.86
C PRO A 557 1.62 1.21 23.22
N GLY A 558 1.67 2.44 22.71
CA GLY A 558 2.71 3.43 23.05
C GLY A 558 4.09 3.19 22.45
N LYS A 559 4.21 2.31 21.45
CA LYS A 559 5.43 2.16 20.64
C LYS A 559 5.62 3.33 19.67
N THR A 560 6.86 3.59 19.30
CA THR A 560 7.18 4.41 18.12
C THR A 560 6.72 3.69 16.86
N PHE A 561 6.32 4.45 15.85
CA PHE A 561 5.88 3.88 14.58
C PHE A 561 7.07 3.22 13.86
N ASP A 562 7.09 1.89 13.82
CA ASP A 562 8.13 1.06 13.16
C ASP A 562 7.52 0.08 12.13
N ILE A 563 6.19 0.13 11.93
CA ILE A 563 5.45 -0.84 11.13
C ILE A 563 5.94 -0.85 9.67
N LEU A 564 6.21 0.33 9.10
CA LEU A 564 6.63 0.42 7.70
C LEU A 564 8.03 -0.20 7.48
N ASP A 565 8.95 -0.02 8.41
CA ASP A 565 10.26 -0.66 8.38
C ASP A 565 10.15 -2.17 8.58
N ALA A 566 9.24 -2.63 9.44
CA ALA A 566 8.94 -4.05 9.60
C ALA A 566 8.38 -4.70 8.32
N VAL A 567 7.56 -3.96 7.55
CA VAL A 567 7.07 -4.39 6.23
C VAL A 567 8.22 -4.45 5.22
N ALA A 568 9.08 -3.43 5.18
CA ALA A 568 10.25 -3.41 4.30
C ALA A 568 11.19 -4.59 4.59
N ASP A 569 11.49 -4.87 5.87
CA ASP A 569 12.28 -6.03 6.30
C ASP A 569 11.64 -7.36 5.87
N ALA A 570 10.33 -7.51 6.04
CA ALA A 570 9.62 -8.73 5.62
C ALA A 570 9.70 -8.95 4.11
N LEU A 571 9.58 -7.88 3.32
CA LEU A 571 9.72 -7.92 1.86
C LEU A 571 11.14 -8.26 1.43
N SER A 572 12.15 -7.66 2.06
CA SER A 572 13.56 -7.99 1.82
C SER A 572 13.81 -9.47 2.07
N LYS A 573 13.35 -10.01 3.20
CA LYS A 573 13.47 -11.43 3.56
C LYS A 573 12.85 -12.35 2.52
N LEU A 574 11.62 -12.05 2.08
CA LEU A 574 10.90 -12.84 1.08
C LEU A 574 11.58 -12.79 -0.31
N LYS A 575 12.28 -11.71 -0.62
CA LYS A 575 13.06 -11.52 -1.85
C LYS A 575 14.54 -11.94 -1.70
N GLY A 576 14.89 -12.64 -0.63
CA GLY A 576 16.22 -13.23 -0.42
C GLY A 576 17.28 -12.29 0.15
N ASP A 577 16.87 -11.25 0.89
CA ASP A 577 17.74 -10.26 1.53
C ASP A 577 18.72 -9.60 0.54
N SER A 578 18.20 -9.21 -0.62
CA SER A 578 18.99 -8.48 -1.62
C SER A 578 19.51 -7.15 -1.03
N PRO A 579 20.79 -6.79 -1.24
CA PRO A 579 21.32 -5.49 -0.90
C PRO A 579 20.48 -4.34 -1.46
N PHE A 580 20.40 -3.23 -0.72
CA PHE A 580 19.59 -2.07 -1.10
C PHE A 580 19.95 -1.53 -2.49
N ASP A 581 21.24 -1.48 -2.82
CA ASP A 581 21.74 -1.06 -4.13
C ASP A 581 21.23 -1.99 -5.25
N GLN A 582 21.18 -3.30 -5.01
CA GLN A 582 20.65 -4.26 -5.97
C GLN A 582 19.15 -4.07 -6.21
N VAL A 583 18.39 -3.78 -5.16
CA VAL A 583 16.94 -3.47 -5.27
C VAL A 583 16.75 -2.22 -6.12
N PHE A 584 17.53 -1.17 -5.87
CA PHE A 584 17.47 0.08 -6.63
C PHE A 584 17.82 -0.13 -8.11
N ARG A 585 18.90 -0.88 -8.40
CA ARG A 585 19.30 -1.23 -9.77
C ARG A 585 18.21 -1.99 -10.52
N GLN A 586 17.50 -2.91 -9.85
CA GLN A 586 16.38 -3.64 -10.46
C GLN A 586 15.21 -2.71 -10.82
N VAL A 587 14.91 -1.73 -9.95
CA VAL A 587 13.85 -0.74 -10.20
C VAL A 587 14.23 0.18 -11.36
N ILE A 588 15.46 0.69 -11.41
CA ILE A 588 15.98 1.46 -12.56
C ILE A 588 15.84 0.64 -13.84
N ALA A 589 16.31 -0.61 -13.84
CA ALA A 589 16.22 -1.47 -15.01
C ALA A 589 14.78 -1.73 -15.46
N LYS A 590 13.83 -1.73 -14.52
CA LYS A 590 12.41 -1.98 -14.79
C LYS A 590 11.68 -0.76 -15.35
N TYR A 591 11.92 0.44 -14.81
CA TYR A 591 11.10 1.62 -15.10
C TYR A 591 11.81 2.72 -15.91
N VAL A 592 13.14 2.81 -15.83
CA VAL A 592 13.92 3.84 -16.55
C VAL A 592 14.21 3.38 -18.00
N PRO A 593 14.06 4.27 -19.01
CA PRO A 593 14.39 3.97 -20.40
C PRO A 593 15.85 3.53 -20.57
N ALA A 594 16.10 2.58 -21.48
CA ALA A 594 17.42 1.96 -21.65
C ALA A 594 18.56 2.96 -21.92
N GLU A 595 18.26 4.06 -22.61
CA GLU A 595 19.21 5.11 -23.00
C GLU A 595 19.73 5.93 -21.80
N GLU A 596 18.92 6.06 -20.73
CA GLU A 596 19.25 6.86 -19.55
C GLU A 596 19.75 6.00 -18.38
N ARG A 597 19.61 4.67 -18.45
CA ARG A 597 19.89 3.76 -17.33
C ARG A 597 21.31 3.91 -16.78
N ASP A 598 22.30 4.03 -17.65
CA ASP A 598 23.70 4.06 -17.24
C ASP A 598 23.99 5.26 -16.34
N GLN A 599 23.42 6.43 -16.65
CA GLN A 599 23.55 7.64 -15.83
C GLN A 599 22.94 7.46 -14.43
N TYR A 600 21.74 6.86 -14.36
CA TYR A 600 21.08 6.59 -13.06
C TYR A 600 21.83 5.52 -12.25
N LEU A 601 22.35 4.48 -12.91
CA LEU A 601 23.14 3.44 -12.25
C LEU A 601 24.47 3.98 -11.72
N GLU A 602 25.09 4.92 -12.42
CA GLU A 602 26.30 5.62 -11.96
C GLU A 602 26.00 6.50 -10.74
N ALA A 603 24.90 7.26 -10.77
CA ALA A 603 24.47 8.06 -9.61
C ALA A 603 24.19 7.18 -8.37
N VAL A 604 23.56 6.02 -8.55
CA VAL A 604 23.33 5.03 -7.49
C VAL A 604 24.62 4.46 -6.92
N ALA A 605 25.65 4.27 -7.74
CA ALA A 605 26.95 3.79 -7.27
C ALA A 605 27.67 4.81 -6.38
N GLN A 606 27.30 6.10 -6.49
CA GLN A 606 27.83 7.19 -5.67
C GLN A 606 27.01 7.43 -4.40
N MET A 607 25.80 6.86 -4.29
CA MET A 607 24.97 6.97 -3.09
C MET A 607 25.50 6.07 -1.99
N ASP A 608 25.74 6.64 -0.81
CA ASP A 608 25.99 5.85 0.41
C ASP A 608 24.65 5.42 1.00
N PHE A 609 24.30 4.15 0.83
CA PHE A 609 23.02 3.62 1.32
C PHE A 609 23.00 3.36 2.82
N GLY A 610 24.13 3.51 3.55
CA GLY A 610 24.19 3.47 5.01
C GLY A 610 23.70 2.19 5.70
N GLN A 611 23.17 1.21 4.95
CA GLN A 611 22.59 -0.01 5.50
C GLN A 611 23.65 -1.13 5.50
N PRO A 612 23.84 -1.82 6.64
CA PRO A 612 24.76 -2.94 6.71
C PRO A 612 24.29 -4.06 5.79
N THR A 613 25.02 -4.30 4.72
CA THR A 613 24.84 -5.48 3.88
C THR A 613 25.15 -6.73 4.69
N LEU A 614 24.26 -7.72 4.62
CA LEU A 614 24.54 -9.07 5.10
C LEU A 614 25.68 -9.66 4.26
N SER A 615 26.92 -9.47 4.72
CA SER A 615 28.13 -9.87 3.99
C SER A 615 28.27 -11.39 3.88
N ALA A 616 27.57 -12.15 4.72
CA ALA A 616 27.46 -13.61 4.66
C ALA A 616 26.21 -14.07 5.45
N PRO A 617 25.61 -15.23 5.10
CA PRO A 617 24.59 -15.84 5.95
C PRO A 617 25.16 -16.08 7.36
N PRO A 618 24.36 -15.85 8.42
CA PRO A 618 24.81 -16.04 9.79
C PRO A 618 25.33 -17.48 9.98
N GLN A 619 26.58 -17.60 10.44
CA GLN A 619 27.21 -18.90 10.66
C GLN A 619 26.64 -19.53 11.93
N TYR A 620 25.81 -20.56 11.75
CA TYR A 620 25.23 -21.36 12.83
C TYR A 620 25.62 -22.83 12.65
N LEU A 621 26.06 -23.46 13.73
CA LEU A 621 26.38 -24.88 13.79
C LEU A 621 25.38 -25.53 14.78
N GLY A 622 24.48 -26.39 14.30
CA GLY A 622 23.33 -26.91 15.06
C GLY A 622 23.62 -27.65 16.37
N ASN A 623 24.85 -28.15 16.52
CA ASN A 623 25.33 -28.83 17.73
C ASN A 623 26.39 -28.00 18.47
N ARG A 624 26.48 -26.70 18.18
CA ARG A 624 27.47 -25.81 18.80
C ARG A 624 27.22 -25.69 20.28
N VAL A 625 28.33 -25.64 20.98
CA VAL A 625 28.43 -25.37 22.39
C VAL A 625 28.75 -23.89 22.56
N ARG A 626 27.98 -23.16 23.38
CA ARG A 626 28.17 -21.71 23.55
C ARG A 626 29.57 -21.41 24.09
N SER A 627 30.22 -20.37 23.58
CA SER A 627 31.62 -20.06 23.90
C SER A 627 31.75 -18.65 24.51
N TRP A 628 31.59 -18.55 25.83
CA TRP A 628 31.80 -17.28 26.54
C TRP A 628 32.63 -17.46 27.81
N ASP A 629 33.68 -16.66 27.93
CA ASP A 629 34.80 -16.92 28.85
C ASP A 629 34.65 -16.25 30.23
N ILE A 630 33.68 -15.34 30.44
CA ILE A 630 33.59 -14.58 31.71
C ILE A 630 32.14 -14.42 32.23
N PRO A 631 31.75 -15.05 33.36
CA PRO A 631 30.39 -14.97 33.92
C PRO A 631 29.96 -13.56 34.39
N ASN A 632 30.89 -12.76 34.92
CA ASN A 632 30.57 -11.45 35.49
C ASN A 632 30.30 -10.38 34.42
N SER A 633 30.90 -10.48 33.23
CA SER A 633 30.59 -9.58 32.11
C SER A 633 29.28 -9.97 31.42
N LEU A 634 28.96 -11.27 31.29
CA LEU A 634 27.71 -11.72 30.68
C LEU A 634 26.49 -11.21 31.45
N ARG A 635 26.51 -11.26 32.79
CA ARG A 635 25.41 -10.72 33.62
C ARG A 635 25.25 -9.22 33.43
N ALA A 636 26.36 -8.47 33.32
CA ALA A 636 26.32 -7.04 33.06
C ALA A 636 25.83 -6.73 31.63
N ILE A 637 26.21 -7.53 30.63
CA ILE A 637 25.78 -7.39 29.23
C ILE A 637 24.30 -7.73 29.07
N LEU A 638 23.84 -8.84 29.64
CA LEU A 638 22.42 -9.21 29.65
C LEU A 638 21.62 -8.18 30.45
N GLY A 639 22.10 -7.77 31.63
CA GLY A 639 21.49 -6.72 32.43
C GLY A 639 21.38 -5.39 31.69
N ALA A 640 22.44 -4.96 30.98
CA ALA A 640 22.43 -3.77 30.15
C ALA A 640 21.48 -3.91 28.96
N ALA A 641 21.49 -5.06 28.28
CA ALA A 641 20.59 -5.36 27.16
C ALA A 641 19.11 -5.44 27.56
N LEU A 642 18.81 -5.73 28.83
CA LEU A 642 17.46 -5.76 29.40
C LEU A 642 17.00 -4.41 29.94
N GLN A 643 17.93 -3.60 30.47
CA GLN A 643 17.66 -2.23 30.91
C GLN A 643 17.48 -1.26 29.74
N ASP A 644 18.14 -1.56 28.62
CA ASP A 644 17.97 -0.86 27.37
C ASP A 644 16.70 -1.37 26.67
N SER A 645 15.54 -0.90 27.13
CA SER A 645 14.24 -1.14 26.48
C SER A 645 14.18 -0.66 25.02
N SER A 646 15.22 0.09 24.58
CA SER A 646 15.44 0.61 23.24
C SER A 646 16.49 -0.14 22.42
N ARG A 647 17.05 -1.28 22.88
CA ARG A 647 18.04 -2.02 22.07
C ARG A 647 17.41 -2.46 20.75
N VAL A 648 17.76 -1.75 19.69
CA VAL A 648 17.39 -2.07 18.30
C VAL A 648 18.12 -3.35 17.95
N THR A 649 17.37 -4.42 17.69
CA THR A 649 17.94 -5.66 17.17
C THR A 649 18.43 -5.40 15.75
N THR A 650 19.69 -5.69 15.47
CA THR A 650 20.24 -5.51 14.12
C THR A 650 19.64 -6.54 13.15
N LEU A 651 19.66 -6.23 11.86
CA LEU A 651 19.20 -7.15 10.80
C LEU A 651 19.92 -8.51 10.90
N HIS A 652 21.23 -8.50 11.17
CA HIS A 652 22.04 -9.72 11.33
C HIS A 652 21.55 -10.59 12.49
N GLU A 653 21.36 -9.99 13.68
CA GLU A 653 20.86 -10.70 14.86
C GLU A 653 19.45 -11.25 14.62
N SER A 654 18.58 -10.48 13.97
CA SER A 654 17.22 -10.90 13.62
C SER A 654 17.22 -12.14 12.72
N ARG A 655 18.06 -12.15 11.67
CA ARG A 655 18.22 -13.31 10.76
C ARG A 655 18.84 -14.52 11.45
N LEU A 656 19.84 -14.33 12.31
CA LEU A 656 20.42 -15.41 13.12
C LEU A 656 19.36 -16.05 14.02
N ILE A 657 18.61 -15.24 14.76
CA ILE A 657 17.55 -15.72 15.67
C ILE A 657 16.48 -16.46 14.89
N SER A 658 16.04 -15.93 13.75
CA SER A 658 15.05 -16.58 12.88
C SER A 658 15.54 -17.92 12.34
N HIS A 659 16.82 -18.02 11.95
CA HIS A 659 17.44 -19.27 11.50
C HIS A 659 17.48 -20.31 12.62
N VAL A 660 17.96 -19.94 13.81
CA VAL A 660 18.03 -20.85 14.96
C VAL A 660 16.63 -21.29 15.39
N ALA A 661 15.65 -20.39 15.42
CA ALA A 661 14.27 -20.75 15.77
C ALA A 661 13.67 -21.77 14.78
N ALA A 662 13.92 -21.62 13.49
CA ALA A 662 13.48 -22.57 12.47
C ALA A 662 14.15 -23.94 12.62
N ASP A 663 15.46 -23.98 12.94
CA ASP A 663 16.19 -25.22 13.21
C ASP A 663 15.67 -25.94 14.47
N LEU A 664 15.39 -25.19 15.54
CA LEU A 664 14.79 -25.73 16.76
C LEU A 664 13.38 -26.30 16.51
N GLU A 665 12.60 -25.66 15.63
CA GLU A 665 11.29 -26.14 15.22
C GLU A 665 11.39 -27.42 14.38
N SER A 666 12.31 -27.49 13.40
CA SER A 666 12.48 -28.67 12.54
C SER A 666 12.93 -29.91 13.31
N HIS A 667 13.67 -29.72 14.42
CA HIS A 667 14.09 -30.78 15.32
C HIS A 667 13.09 -31.08 16.46
N GLY A 668 11.93 -30.41 16.48
CA GLY A 668 10.89 -30.63 17.50
C GLY A 668 11.26 -30.15 18.90
N VAL A 669 12.33 -29.37 19.05
CA VAL A 669 12.76 -28.75 20.32
C VAL A 669 11.81 -27.63 20.73
N THR A 670 11.24 -26.95 19.74
CA THR A 670 10.21 -25.93 19.90
C THR A 670 9.04 -26.21 18.95
N ALA A 671 7.90 -25.57 19.20
CA ALA A 671 6.75 -25.60 18.29
C ALA A 671 6.20 -24.18 18.13
N ARG A 672 5.92 -23.77 16.90
CA ARG A 672 5.33 -22.46 16.61
C ARG A 672 3.91 -22.35 17.19
N ILE A 673 3.61 -21.18 17.73
CA ILE A 673 2.29 -20.84 18.28
C ILE A 673 1.54 -20.01 17.23
N THR A 674 0.26 -20.32 17.01
CA THR A 674 -0.61 -19.63 16.05
C THR A 674 -1.55 -18.61 16.69
N GLU A 675 -1.77 -18.73 18.01
CA GLU A 675 -2.60 -17.82 18.79
C GLU A 675 -1.74 -16.92 19.68
N TYR A 676 -2.15 -15.66 19.84
CA TYR A 676 -1.36 -14.72 20.62
C TYR A 676 -1.34 -15.10 22.10
N GLU A 677 -0.13 -15.16 22.65
CA GLU A 677 0.14 -15.33 24.08
C GLU A 677 1.23 -14.33 24.48
N ALA A 678 1.19 -13.86 25.73
CA ALA A 678 2.28 -13.03 26.24
C ALA A 678 3.60 -13.84 26.23
N SER A 679 4.64 -13.26 25.64
CA SER A 679 5.96 -13.87 25.57
C SER A 679 6.65 -13.81 26.94
N HIS A 680 7.28 -14.90 27.37
CA HIS A 680 8.07 -14.92 28.60
C HIS A 680 9.48 -14.33 28.41
N THR A 681 10.01 -14.39 27.19
CA THR A 681 11.36 -13.93 26.88
C THR A 681 11.52 -13.58 25.39
N CYS A 682 12.57 -12.85 25.07
CA CYS A 682 13.07 -12.58 23.73
C CYS A 682 14.56 -12.96 23.70
N PRO A 683 15.02 -13.76 22.72
CA PRO A 683 16.43 -14.15 22.63
C PRO A 683 17.31 -12.94 22.33
N ILE A 684 18.51 -12.96 22.90
CA ILE A 684 19.54 -11.94 22.73
C ILE A 684 20.76 -12.61 22.11
N ALA A 685 21.26 -12.05 21.01
CA ALA A 685 22.53 -12.47 20.42
C ALA A 685 23.70 -11.78 21.14
N VAL A 686 24.73 -12.56 21.45
CA VAL A 686 25.97 -12.12 22.07
C VAL A 686 27.13 -12.79 21.34
N ARG A 687 28.07 -12.00 20.82
CA ARG A 687 29.25 -12.53 20.13
C ARG A 687 30.09 -13.37 21.08
N GLY A 688 30.43 -14.61 20.72
CA GLY A 688 31.28 -15.53 21.49
C GLY A 688 32.77 -15.19 21.42
N VAL A 689 33.59 -15.83 22.27
CA VAL A 689 35.06 -15.66 22.26
C VAL A 689 35.75 -16.30 21.06
N ASP A 690 35.09 -17.28 20.43
CA ASP A 690 35.50 -17.84 19.14
C ASP A 690 35.15 -16.93 17.95
N GLY A 691 34.50 -15.79 18.20
CA GLY A 691 34.12 -14.79 17.21
C GLY A 691 32.73 -15.01 16.58
N LEU A 692 32.03 -16.09 16.92
CA LEU A 692 30.69 -16.44 16.40
C LEU A 692 29.59 -16.09 17.42
N ASP A 693 28.41 -15.65 16.95
CA ASP A 693 27.31 -15.22 17.81
C ASP A 693 26.57 -16.38 18.51
N ASP A 694 26.24 -16.18 19.78
CA ASP A 694 25.49 -17.11 20.63
C ASP A 694 24.16 -16.51 21.11
N LEU A 695 23.10 -17.32 21.17
CA LEU A 695 21.78 -16.89 21.65
C LEU A 695 21.57 -17.20 23.13
N TYR A 696 21.05 -16.22 23.87
CA TYR A 696 20.68 -16.32 25.28
C TYR A 696 19.22 -15.91 25.51
N PHE A 697 18.53 -16.60 26.42
CA PHE A 697 17.15 -16.33 26.77
C PHE A 697 17.06 -15.84 28.22
N HIS A 698 16.50 -14.65 28.45
CA HIS A 698 16.34 -14.14 29.81
C HIS A 698 14.91 -14.33 30.32
N TYR A 699 14.74 -15.10 31.40
CA TYR A 699 13.45 -15.31 32.04
C TYR A 699 13.35 -14.51 33.34
N ASP A 700 12.39 -13.60 33.42
CA ASP A 700 12.02 -12.96 34.68
C ASP A 700 11.01 -13.83 35.44
N MET A 701 11.52 -14.64 36.36
CA MET A 701 10.70 -15.52 37.21
C MET A 701 10.42 -14.90 38.59
N GLY A 702 10.70 -13.59 38.77
CA GLY A 702 10.60 -12.89 40.05
C GLY A 702 11.57 -13.42 41.13
N PRO A 703 11.46 -12.95 42.39
CA PRO A 703 12.24 -13.49 43.50
C PRO A 703 11.76 -14.92 43.78
N MET A 704 12.42 -15.89 43.14
CA MET A 704 12.28 -17.31 43.43
C MET A 704 12.71 -17.54 44.88
N SER A 705 11.74 -17.63 45.79
CA SER A 705 12.04 -18.11 47.13
C SER A 705 12.47 -19.58 46.98
N GLU A 706 13.73 -19.87 47.33
CA GLU A 706 14.24 -21.25 47.38
C GLU A 706 13.28 -22.18 48.13
N ARG A 707 12.51 -21.62 49.09
CA ARG A 707 11.53 -22.35 49.90
C ARG A 707 10.34 -22.90 49.11
N VAL A 708 9.90 -22.28 48.02
CA VAL A 708 8.82 -22.83 47.17
C VAL A 708 9.32 -23.99 46.30
N ILE A 709 10.64 -24.07 46.06
CA ILE A 709 11.27 -25.10 45.23
C ILE A 709 11.78 -26.28 46.07
N ARG A 710 12.07 -26.05 47.37
CA ARG A 710 12.41 -27.05 48.40
C ARG A 710 11.34 -28.11 48.69
N GLY A 711 10.29 -28.23 47.87
CA GLY A 711 9.17 -29.14 48.12
C GLY A 711 9.10 -30.41 47.25
N SER A 712 9.93 -30.58 46.21
CA SER A 712 9.63 -31.68 45.25
C SER A 712 10.77 -32.29 44.43
N VAL A 713 11.90 -31.61 44.15
CA VAL A 713 12.92 -32.17 43.22
C VAL A 713 14.37 -31.83 43.61
N LEU A 714 14.61 -30.77 44.38
CA LEU A 714 15.97 -30.26 44.67
C LEU A 714 16.53 -30.61 46.06
N ASP A 715 15.86 -31.46 46.84
CA ASP A 715 16.45 -32.08 48.04
C ASP A 715 17.47 -33.18 47.68
N PHE A 716 17.62 -33.48 46.38
CA PHE A 716 18.69 -34.32 45.87
C PHE A 716 19.98 -33.50 45.83
N ASP A 717 20.93 -33.81 46.72
CA ASP A 717 22.29 -33.32 46.58
C ASP A 717 22.91 -33.98 45.33
N PRO A 718 23.21 -33.24 44.25
CA PRO A 718 23.88 -33.82 43.09
C PRO A 718 25.28 -34.33 43.43
N SER A 719 25.83 -33.97 44.60
CA SER A 719 27.09 -34.49 45.12
C SER A 719 26.86 -35.77 45.91
N ILE A 720 27.18 -36.91 45.30
CA ILE A 720 27.72 -38.01 46.10
C ILE A 720 29.04 -38.53 45.52
N ASN A 721 29.34 -38.37 44.22
CA ASN A 721 30.70 -38.59 43.69
C ASN A 721 30.93 -37.75 42.42
N SER A 722 32.00 -36.95 42.39
CA SER A 722 32.57 -36.36 41.16
C SER A 722 32.89 -37.46 40.13
N LEU A 723 32.98 -37.12 38.84
CA LEU A 723 33.39 -38.09 37.81
C LEU A 723 34.72 -38.77 38.18
N THR A 724 35.65 -38.02 38.79
CA THR A 724 36.94 -38.54 39.29
C THR A 724 36.75 -39.55 40.42
N GLU A 725 35.97 -39.22 41.46
CA GLU A 725 35.70 -40.16 42.57
C GLU A 725 34.99 -41.42 42.10
N PHE A 726 34.07 -41.30 41.13
CA PHE A 726 33.42 -42.45 40.51
C PHE A 726 34.41 -43.32 39.73
N ALA A 727 35.29 -42.72 38.92
CA ALA A 727 36.34 -43.44 38.18
C ALA A 727 37.29 -44.18 39.13
N GLU A 728 37.76 -43.52 40.20
CA GLU A 728 38.66 -44.10 41.19
C GLU A 728 38.00 -45.21 42.02
N ALA A 729 36.72 -45.04 42.39
CA ALA A 729 35.96 -46.10 43.05
C ALA A 729 35.79 -47.32 42.15
N TYR A 730 35.50 -47.11 40.86
CA TYR A 730 35.36 -48.19 39.88
C TYR A 730 36.70 -48.89 39.64
N HIS A 731 37.80 -48.14 39.51
CA HIS A 731 39.14 -48.70 39.35
C HIS A 731 39.60 -49.53 40.55
N ARG A 732 39.24 -49.11 41.78
CA ARG A 732 39.52 -49.89 43.00
C ARG A 732 38.76 -51.22 43.04
N ALA A 733 37.53 -51.25 42.52
CA ALA A 733 36.75 -52.48 42.43
C ALA A 733 37.22 -53.40 41.28
N HIS A 734 37.71 -52.80 40.19
CA HIS A 734 38.14 -53.51 38.98
C HIS A 734 39.53 -52.99 38.52
N PRO A 735 40.65 -53.58 38.99
CA PRO A 735 42.00 -53.09 38.71
C PRO A 735 42.39 -53.08 37.22
N ASN A 736 41.74 -53.92 36.40
CA ASN A 736 41.97 -54.00 34.96
C ASN A 736 41.03 -53.08 34.14
N ALA A 737 40.26 -52.22 34.82
CA ALA A 737 39.26 -51.40 34.17
C ALA A 737 39.86 -50.46 33.12
N VAL A 738 39.09 -50.23 32.07
CA VAL A 738 39.36 -49.23 31.03
C VAL A 738 38.25 -48.19 31.02
N PHE A 739 38.61 -46.97 30.67
CA PHE A 739 37.76 -45.79 30.80
C PHE A 739 37.74 -44.98 29.52
N ALA A 740 36.60 -44.34 29.26
CA ALA A 740 36.42 -43.38 28.19
C ALA A 740 35.69 -42.13 28.68
N LYS A 741 36.25 -40.97 28.33
CA LYS A 741 35.58 -39.68 28.46
C LYS A 741 34.87 -39.39 27.13
N GLY A 742 33.56 -39.25 27.21
CA GLY A 742 32.70 -38.83 26.10
C GLY A 742 31.85 -37.63 26.49
N SER A 743 30.90 -37.31 25.61
CA SER A 743 29.88 -36.28 25.87
C SER A 743 28.53 -36.69 25.28
N ILE A 744 27.45 -36.14 25.84
CA ILE A 744 26.13 -36.20 25.21
C ILE A 744 26.01 -35.03 24.22
N LYS A 745 25.49 -35.32 23.02
CA LYS A 745 25.14 -34.28 22.04
C LYS A 745 23.84 -33.61 22.49
N VAL A 746 23.88 -32.30 22.62
CA VAL A 746 22.72 -31.46 22.97
C VAL A 746 22.27 -30.69 21.74
N HIS A 747 20.98 -30.39 21.65
CA HIS A 747 20.50 -29.40 20.68
C HIS A 747 20.87 -28.00 21.17
N TYR A 748 21.12 -27.08 20.23
CA TYR A 748 21.47 -25.71 20.56
C TYR A 748 20.42 -25.07 21.50
N CYS A 749 20.87 -24.45 22.60
CA CYS A 749 20.03 -23.81 23.62
C CYS A 749 19.09 -24.70 24.47
N ALA A 750 19.09 -26.04 24.32
CA ALA A 750 18.17 -26.92 25.04
C ALA A 750 18.80 -28.22 25.57
N TRP A 751 18.40 -28.60 26.78
CA TRP A 751 18.74 -29.90 27.37
C TRP A 751 17.99 -31.02 26.63
N PRO A 752 18.60 -32.20 26.42
CA PRO A 752 17.99 -33.31 25.70
C PRO A 752 17.00 -34.05 26.59
N MET A 753 16.00 -33.34 27.10
CA MET A 753 14.92 -33.87 27.91
C MET A 753 13.60 -33.16 27.57
N PRO A 754 12.45 -33.86 27.69
CA PRO A 754 11.16 -33.22 27.48
C PRO A 754 10.91 -32.12 28.52
N MET A 755 10.05 -31.17 28.17
CA MET A 755 9.60 -30.12 29.08
C MET A 755 8.93 -30.71 30.33
N LEU A 756 9.17 -30.08 31.48
CA LEU A 756 8.55 -30.48 32.76
C LEU A 756 7.02 -30.36 32.70
N ALA A 757 6.34 -31.39 33.20
CA ALA A 757 4.90 -31.37 33.42
C ALA A 757 4.55 -30.35 34.53
N GLY A 758 3.56 -29.49 34.27
CA GLY A 758 3.05 -28.52 35.24
C GLY A 758 2.81 -27.13 34.64
N PRO A 759 1.91 -26.33 35.21
CA PRO A 759 1.42 -25.08 34.60
C PRO A 759 2.50 -24.00 34.47
N ARG A 760 3.55 -24.02 35.31
CA ARG A 760 4.64 -23.03 35.26
C ARG A 760 5.62 -23.24 34.10
N TYR A 761 6.00 -24.48 33.79
CA TYR A 761 7.06 -24.77 32.81
C TYR A 761 6.50 -25.18 31.44
N SER A 762 5.37 -25.89 31.42
CA SER A 762 4.76 -26.37 30.16
C SER A 762 4.29 -25.26 29.20
N ARG A 763 4.15 -24.03 29.69
CA ARG A 763 3.71 -22.86 28.91
C ARG A 763 4.83 -21.92 28.51
N LEU A 764 6.09 -22.25 28.82
CA LEU A 764 7.22 -21.38 28.49
C LEU A 764 7.33 -21.19 26.98
N ASN A 765 7.31 -19.94 26.59
CA ASN A 765 7.37 -19.50 25.20
C ASN A 765 8.40 -18.36 25.07
N PHE A 766 8.82 -18.08 23.84
CA PHE A 766 9.62 -16.92 23.51
C PHE A 766 9.11 -16.29 22.23
N ARG A 767 9.39 -14.99 22.06
CA ARG A 767 9.16 -14.29 20.80
C ARG A 767 10.48 -14.03 20.07
N THR A 768 10.49 -14.12 18.75
CA THR A 768 11.60 -13.58 17.95
C THR A 768 11.49 -12.05 17.88
N PRO A 769 12.58 -11.33 17.54
CA PRO A 769 12.56 -9.89 17.31
C PRO A 769 11.52 -9.46 16.26
N GLU A 770 11.36 -10.26 15.20
CA GLU A 770 10.34 -10.05 14.15
C GLU A 770 8.90 -10.17 14.68
N GLY A 771 8.68 -10.86 15.81
CA GLY A 771 7.37 -11.03 16.43
C GLY A 771 6.73 -12.41 16.28
N ARG A 772 7.47 -13.45 15.89
CA ARG A 772 6.94 -14.83 15.86
C ARG A 772 7.01 -15.47 17.25
N LEU A 773 6.03 -16.30 17.60
CA LEU A 773 5.99 -16.98 18.91
C LEU A 773 6.30 -18.48 18.79
N TYR A 774 7.13 -18.96 19.71
CA TYR A 774 7.51 -20.37 19.81
C TYR A 774 7.35 -20.87 21.24
N ARG A 775 6.85 -22.10 21.38
CA ARG A 775 6.73 -22.81 22.65
C ARG A 775 7.85 -23.84 22.78
N TRP A 776 8.48 -23.89 23.93
CA TRP A 776 9.48 -24.91 24.23
C TRP A 776 8.84 -26.30 24.41
N LYS A 777 9.43 -27.32 23.78
CA LYS A 777 9.08 -28.75 23.94
C LYS A 777 10.17 -29.50 24.71
N ALA A 778 11.40 -29.00 24.69
CA ALA A 778 12.50 -29.43 25.54
C ALA A 778 12.83 -28.38 26.60
N LEU A 779 13.54 -28.76 27.66
CA LEU A 779 13.96 -27.84 28.72
C LEU A 779 15.07 -26.88 28.22
N PRO A 780 14.85 -25.57 28.11
CA PRO A 780 15.88 -24.64 27.66
C PRO A 780 16.97 -24.43 28.73
N PHE A 781 18.18 -24.10 28.28
CA PHE A 781 19.36 -23.95 29.15
C PHE A 781 19.24 -22.82 30.17
N ASP A 782 18.60 -21.72 29.76
CA ASP A 782 18.66 -20.44 30.48
C ASP A 782 17.55 -20.24 31.51
N ILE A 783 16.71 -21.26 31.74
CA ILE A 783 15.80 -21.24 32.89
C ILE A 783 16.63 -21.41 34.17
N PRO A 784 16.36 -20.61 35.22
CA PRO A 784 16.98 -20.81 36.52
C PRO A 784 16.85 -22.26 36.99
N LEU A 785 17.96 -22.87 37.40
CA LEU A 785 18.05 -24.25 37.91
C LEU A 785 17.85 -25.37 36.87
N ALA A 786 17.78 -25.06 35.57
CA ALA A 786 17.63 -26.06 34.51
C ALA A 786 18.72 -27.15 34.54
N SER A 787 19.96 -26.77 34.82
CA SER A 787 21.09 -27.70 34.95
C SER A 787 20.90 -28.72 36.09
N ARG A 788 20.28 -28.31 37.21
CA ARG A 788 19.96 -29.21 38.32
C ARG A 788 18.85 -30.17 37.96
N VAL A 789 17.79 -29.67 37.32
CA VAL A 789 16.67 -30.51 36.83
C VAL A 789 17.20 -31.57 35.87
N TRP A 790 18.04 -31.18 34.92
CA TRP A 790 18.71 -32.08 34.01
C TRP A 790 19.53 -33.15 34.77
N GLN A 791 20.33 -32.74 35.77
CA GLN A 791 21.12 -33.69 36.54
C GLN A 791 20.26 -34.70 37.30
N VAL A 792 19.11 -34.29 37.86
CA VAL A 792 18.16 -35.22 38.50
C VAL A 792 17.60 -36.21 37.48
N PHE A 793 17.21 -35.73 36.30
CA PHE A 793 16.68 -36.58 35.23
C PHE A 793 17.70 -37.65 34.80
N VAL A 794 18.95 -37.24 34.57
CA VAL A 794 20.06 -38.13 34.22
C VAL A 794 20.39 -39.11 35.34
N ASN A 795 20.33 -38.66 36.60
CA ASN A 795 20.57 -39.55 37.74
C ASN A 795 19.56 -40.70 37.77
N HIS A 796 18.29 -40.40 37.47
CA HIS A 796 17.22 -41.40 37.43
C HIS A 796 17.28 -42.30 36.19
N GLU A 797 17.54 -41.74 35.01
CA GLU A 797 17.48 -42.50 33.76
C GLU A 797 18.76 -43.25 33.40
N LEU A 798 19.93 -42.76 33.83
CA LEU A 798 21.25 -43.30 33.46
C LEU A 798 22.10 -43.66 34.67
N ASN A 799 22.47 -42.71 35.53
CA ASN A 799 23.52 -42.93 36.55
C ASN A 799 23.12 -43.97 37.62
N SER A 800 21.83 -44.13 37.91
CA SER A 800 21.34 -45.15 38.85
C SER A 800 21.10 -46.52 38.20
N ARG A 801 21.02 -46.58 36.86
CA ARG A 801 20.73 -47.81 36.11
C ARG A 801 21.99 -48.49 35.57
N LEU A 802 23.01 -47.70 35.22
CA LEU A 802 24.27 -48.20 34.70
C LEU A 802 25.38 -48.02 35.73
N PRO A 803 25.84 -49.09 36.42
CA PRO A 803 26.90 -48.98 37.42
C PRO A 803 28.27 -48.62 36.82
N PHE A 804 28.44 -48.79 35.50
CA PHE A 804 29.66 -48.54 34.75
C PHE A 804 29.65 -47.23 33.94
N ALA A 805 28.59 -46.42 34.03
CA ALA A 805 28.50 -45.15 33.30
C ALA A 805 28.00 -44.03 34.20
N ARG A 806 28.57 -42.83 34.03
CA ARG A 806 28.13 -41.64 34.78
C ARG A 806 28.18 -40.39 33.92
N LEU A 807 27.06 -39.69 33.85
CA LEU A 807 26.89 -38.43 33.13
C LEU A 807 26.71 -37.29 34.15
N GLN A 808 27.58 -36.30 34.06
CA GLN A 808 27.54 -35.07 34.84
C GLN A 808 27.48 -33.87 33.90
N GLN A 809 26.40 -33.08 33.98
CA GLN A 809 26.06 -32.07 32.98
C GLN A 809 26.04 -32.69 31.57
N THR A 810 26.97 -32.32 30.69
CA THR A 810 27.11 -32.90 29.35
C THR A 810 28.28 -33.89 29.22
N THR A 811 29.10 -34.04 30.26
CA THR A 811 30.30 -34.89 30.25
C THR A 811 29.96 -36.30 30.72
N LEU A 812 30.32 -37.28 29.91
CA LEU A 812 30.05 -38.69 30.15
C LEU A 812 31.36 -39.43 30.47
N LEU A 813 31.37 -40.19 31.56
CA LEU A 813 32.38 -41.21 31.81
C LEU A 813 31.76 -42.59 31.60
N ILE A 814 32.46 -43.46 30.87
CA ILE A 814 32.10 -44.87 30.68
C ILE A 814 33.27 -45.73 31.11
N CYS A 815 32.96 -46.81 31.81
CA CYS A 815 33.91 -47.78 32.33
C CYS A 815 33.59 -49.17 31.78
N ALA A 816 34.60 -50.02 31.71
CA ALA A 816 34.46 -51.47 31.53
C ALA A 816 35.47 -52.18 32.43
N GLU A 817 35.16 -53.40 32.87
CA GLU A 817 36.01 -54.16 33.80
C GLU A 817 37.37 -54.53 33.20
N ASN A 818 37.41 -54.70 31.88
CA ASN A 818 38.60 -54.93 31.06
C ASN A 818 38.30 -54.50 29.61
N ARG A 819 39.30 -54.64 28.72
CA ARG A 819 39.19 -54.20 27.32
C ARG A 819 38.18 -55.03 26.50
N ASP A 820 37.93 -56.29 26.86
CA ASP A 820 36.99 -57.16 26.15
C ASP A 820 35.54 -56.78 26.45
N ASP A 821 35.28 -56.22 27.65
CA ASP A 821 33.94 -55.78 28.06
C ASP A 821 33.55 -54.37 27.54
N ALA A 822 34.50 -53.63 26.96
CA ALA A 822 34.29 -52.25 26.51
C ALA A 822 33.21 -52.13 25.43
N GLU A 823 33.12 -53.10 24.50
CA GLU A 823 32.06 -53.14 23.49
C GLU A 823 30.67 -53.37 24.11
N SER A 824 30.61 -54.24 25.12
CA SER A 824 29.36 -54.54 25.83
C SER A 824 28.84 -53.31 26.59
N SER A 825 29.73 -52.61 27.33
CA SER A 825 29.40 -51.36 28.00
C SER A 825 28.95 -50.27 27.04
N ALA A 826 29.65 -50.10 25.90
CA ALA A 826 29.27 -49.13 24.88
C ALA A 826 27.89 -49.43 24.27
N LYS A 827 27.60 -50.71 23.99
CA LYS A 827 26.32 -51.14 23.45
C LYS A 827 25.16 -50.90 24.44
N ALA A 828 25.33 -51.28 25.70
CA ALA A 828 24.32 -51.07 26.74
C ALA A 828 24.00 -49.57 26.95
N LEU A 829 25.01 -48.71 26.83
CA LEU A 829 24.79 -47.26 26.84
C LEU A 829 24.02 -46.78 25.59
N SER A 830 24.37 -47.28 24.40
CA SER A 830 23.65 -46.95 23.16
C SER A 830 22.18 -47.35 23.23
N GLU A 831 21.82 -48.48 23.85
CA GLU A 831 20.43 -48.90 24.05
C GLU A 831 19.64 -47.92 24.92
N ILE A 832 20.24 -47.37 25.98
CA ILE A 832 19.63 -46.26 26.76
C ILE A 832 19.53 -45.00 25.90
N GLY A 833 20.54 -44.72 25.10
CA GLY A 833 20.54 -43.60 24.16
C GLY A 833 19.35 -43.66 23.20
N GLU A 834 19.17 -44.79 22.53
CA GLU A 834 18.06 -45.03 21.59
C GLU A 834 16.69 -44.88 22.26
N LYS A 835 16.53 -45.40 23.48
CA LYS A 835 15.28 -45.27 24.25
C LYS A 835 14.87 -43.81 24.48
N HIS A 836 15.83 -42.92 24.69
CA HIS A 836 15.59 -41.51 25.01
C HIS A 836 15.87 -40.55 23.85
N GLY A 837 16.25 -41.07 22.67
CA GLY A 837 16.67 -40.26 21.53
C GLY A 837 17.99 -39.51 21.75
N TRP A 838 18.84 -39.99 22.66
CA TRP A 838 20.14 -39.38 22.95
C TRP A 838 21.22 -39.89 22.02
N SER A 839 22.10 -38.97 21.62
CA SER A 839 23.31 -39.28 20.87
C SER A 839 24.54 -38.98 21.72
N PHE A 840 25.47 -39.92 21.78
CA PHE A 840 26.72 -39.76 22.53
C PHE A 840 27.92 -39.65 21.57
N SER A 841 28.93 -38.87 21.98
CA SER A 841 30.23 -38.79 21.32
C SER A 841 31.24 -39.51 22.22
N ILE A 842 31.59 -40.74 21.86
CA ILE A 842 32.42 -41.63 22.67
C ILE A 842 33.58 -42.14 21.81
N PRO A 843 34.82 -42.17 22.34
CA PRO A 843 35.94 -42.82 21.66
C PRO A 843 35.69 -44.31 21.39
N PRO A 844 36.23 -44.89 20.30
CA PRO A 844 36.07 -46.31 20.01
C PRO A 844 36.63 -47.18 21.16
N PRO A 845 36.04 -48.35 21.47
CA PRO A 845 36.47 -49.23 22.57
C PRO A 845 37.98 -49.52 22.63
N ALA A 846 38.62 -49.65 21.47
CA ALA A 846 40.06 -49.88 21.36
C ALA A 846 40.94 -48.74 21.93
N SER A 847 40.42 -47.52 22.01
CA SER A 847 41.16 -46.34 22.50
C SER A 847 40.88 -46.00 23.97
N TRP A 848 40.16 -46.85 24.70
CA TRP A 848 39.88 -46.62 26.11
C TRP A 848 41.15 -46.79 26.95
N LEU A 849 41.31 -45.93 27.95
CA LEU A 849 42.53 -45.80 28.75
C LEU A 849 42.36 -46.47 30.11
N SER A 850 43.41 -47.12 30.62
CA SER A 850 43.43 -47.63 32.01
C SER A 850 43.81 -46.56 33.03
N ASP A 851 44.45 -45.47 32.59
CA ASP A 851 44.85 -44.36 33.45
C ASP A 851 43.72 -43.32 33.56
N VAL A 852 43.20 -43.15 34.78
CA VAL A 852 42.16 -42.16 35.11
C VAL A 852 42.67 -40.73 34.98
N LYS A 853 43.95 -40.46 35.29
CA LYS A 853 44.52 -39.11 35.21
C LYS A 853 44.64 -38.63 33.77
N GLY A 854 44.97 -39.53 32.85
CA GLY A 854 45.03 -39.27 31.40
C GLY A 854 43.70 -38.87 30.75
N LEU A 855 42.55 -39.04 31.42
CA LEU A 855 41.23 -38.65 30.90
C LEU A 855 40.91 -37.16 31.08
N GLY A 856 41.62 -36.46 31.97
CA GLY A 856 41.36 -35.04 32.27
C GLY A 856 39.93 -34.80 32.77
N LEU A 857 39.46 -35.55 33.76
CA LEU A 857 38.10 -35.42 34.33
C LEU A 857 37.90 -34.13 35.14
N GLU A 858 39.00 -33.45 35.48
CA GLU A 858 39.06 -32.12 36.10
C GLU A 858 38.38 -31.04 35.23
N THR A 859 38.50 -31.17 33.90
CA THR A 859 37.89 -30.27 32.92
C THR A 859 36.61 -30.92 32.38
N LEU A 860 35.49 -30.65 33.02
CA LEU A 860 34.18 -30.94 32.43
C LEU A 860 34.09 -30.22 31.08
N TRP A 861 33.41 -30.80 30.10
CA TRP A 861 33.02 -30.06 28.91
C TRP A 861 32.14 -28.89 29.38
N GLU A 862 32.71 -27.69 29.50
CA GLU A 862 32.10 -26.50 30.13
C GLU A 862 30.91 -25.91 29.36
N GLY A 863 30.39 -26.68 28.41
CA GLY A 863 29.71 -26.17 27.24
C GLY A 863 28.34 -25.54 27.43
N VAL A 864 27.77 -25.67 28.63
CA VAL A 864 26.44 -25.16 28.90
C VAL A 864 26.43 -24.49 30.26
N ARG A 865 26.86 -23.23 30.29
CA ARG A 865 26.57 -22.33 31.40
C ARG A 865 25.22 -21.64 31.10
N ALA A 866 24.25 -21.84 31.99
CA ALA A 866 22.95 -21.15 31.90
C ALA A 866 23.15 -19.63 31.95
N ALA A 867 22.28 -18.87 31.27
CA ALA A 867 22.32 -17.40 31.30
C ALA A 867 22.12 -16.79 32.69
N LEU A 868 21.63 -17.56 33.68
CA LEU A 868 21.79 -17.42 35.14
C LEU A 868 20.97 -18.48 35.88
#